data_AF-A0A5N6F3J8-F1
#
_entry.id   AF-A0A5N6F3J8-F1
#
_cell.length_a   1.000
_cell.length_b   1.000
_cell.length_c   1.000
_cell.angle_alpha   90.00
_cell.angle_beta   90.00
_cell.angle_gamma   90.00
#
_symmetry.space_group_name_H-M   'P 1'
#
loop_
_entity.id
_entity.type
_entity.pdbx_description
1 polymer ?
#
loop_
_entity_poly.entity_id
_entity_poly.type
_entity_poly.pdbx_seq_one_letter_code
_entity_poly.pdbx_strand_id
1 'polypeptide(L)'
;MVAPAVPELYEEEDLFAAVDARTESLQNLRELGPPDLVYLVKQPKANPTPQTGVYHHVTGIDASSSASLAAYVNTLTFSPLDKTHKVVSGIYCCYNAFSHLDMRVEVKIPGSLESYCIDERGDKRVATEALWLETFLCGVLRAYTYADDGSGDSIRKIVGVRRFNPVTNTEMEHKFMDAAERLFFLGRQLSSDPETQVPNTVSNHLTSGLLKYIRTTGRYTSGINLLEKLRIRDVEVSSLLARVLIMADEEVQAVRLMYDSLQDVPMDYALLDCQAAFCQSKGESEMALECAKRAVTAAPSEFSTWARLAEVYVNSEQWELALLTLNSCPMFTYQDKDTPRMPQPSRIMLPILAESMLDEIDEGQPKQGDPHDYVHPSLRRLHASAYQGTFLKAYNLLTKIAAAIGWDQLLKIRSEVFVMEEEYRVERQHSKSIRRSSSIATNGNEDQQNGTNAEEQDENPETTSSENKEEQAGDSIEKPEQTMASEVVKSGKEEPDPSHSSYTQFRNKRLCERWLDNLFMVLYEDLRIYTIWRTEMAQYRQQAIEYKKSATEWEILGELAERLHHFDEAIEAYQHCMAIRFSPKAMRGVLKLYESKHDTRGMLGALIRLIAWQYRWYSEFSPELLYLIRKLIEDEGAVKVRSIVQATNLPQPVLDLTHQYCQLCATFRSSGSDG
;
A
#
# COMPACT_ATOMS: atom_id res chain seq x y z
N MET A 1 -6.82 31.40 -4.55
CA MET A 1 -6.70 30.03 -4.01
C MET A 1 -6.70 30.15 -2.51
N VAL A 2 -7.62 29.49 -1.82
CA VAL A 2 -7.60 29.42 -0.35
C VAL A 2 -6.53 28.37 -0.01
N ALA A 3 -5.46 28.79 0.68
CA ALA A 3 -4.47 27.84 1.15
C ALA A 3 -5.03 27.09 2.37
N PRO A 4 -4.84 25.76 2.50
CA PRO A 4 -5.31 24.98 3.63
C PRO A 4 -4.76 25.57 4.93
N ALA A 5 -5.52 25.40 6.02
CA ALA A 5 -5.06 25.81 7.34
C ALA A 5 -3.66 25.24 7.67
N VAL A 6 -2.93 25.96 8.51
CA VAL A 6 -1.61 25.53 8.99
C VAL A 6 -1.82 24.80 10.31
N PRO A 7 -1.65 23.46 10.38
CA PRO A 7 -1.54 22.78 11.66
C PRO A 7 -0.27 23.24 12.37
N GLU A 8 -0.31 23.32 13.69
CA GLU A 8 0.81 23.83 14.50
C GLU A 8 1.07 22.87 15.68
N LEU A 9 2.23 22.20 15.64
CA LEU A 9 2.76 21.35 16.71
C LEU A 9 3.75 22.18 17.52
N TYR A 10 3.49 22.35 18.82
CA TYR A 10 4.23 23.28 19.66
C TYR A 10 5.38 22.61 20.43
N GLU A 11 6.48 23.35 20.52
CA GLU A 11 7.64 23.12 21.38
C GLU A 11 7.85 24.36 22.25
N GLU A 12 7.50 24.27 23.53
CA GLU A 12 7.58 25.41 24.48
C GLU A 12 8.79 25.33 25.41
N GLU A 13 9.37 24.14 25.64
CA GLU A 13 10.47 23.92 26.57
C GLU A 13 11.83 23.75 25.87
N ASP A 14 11.88 22.98 24.79
CA ASP A 14 13.10 22.64 24.06
C ASP A 14 12.97 23.05 22.59
N LEU A 15 13.72 24.08 22.18
CA LEU A 15 13.68 24.63 20.83
C LEU A 15 14.55 23.79 19.89
N PHE A 16 14.01 23.52 18.70
CA PHE A 16 14.61 22.71 17.62
C PHE A 16 14.63 21.19 17.86
N ALA A 17 13.95 20.69 18.90
CA ALA A 17 13.92 19.26 19.21
C ALA A 17 13.43 18.38 18.02
N ALA A 18 12.41 18.79 17.27
CA ALA A 18 11.97 18.12 16.04
C ALA A 18 12.99 18.18 14.88
N VAL A 19 13.84 19.21 14.83
CA VAL A 19 14.90 19.35 13.82
C VAL A 19 16.07 18.44 14.16
N ASP A 20 16.40 18.28 15.44
CA ASP A 20 17.44 17.37 15.91
C ASP A 20 16.99 15.92 15.81
N ALA A 21 15.76 15.58 16.23
CA ALA A 21 15.17 14.26 16.02
C ALA A 21 15.11 13.85 14.53
N ARG A 22 14.83 14.80 13.62
CA ARG A 22 14.95 14.57 12.17
C ARG A 22 16.39 14.23 11.77
N THR A 23 17.38 14.91 12.32
CA THR A 23 18.80 14.68 12.05
C THR A 23 19.24 13.28 12.52
N GLU A 24 18.86 12.87 13.72
CA GLU A 24 19.11 11.52 14.24
C GLU A 24 18.42 10.43 13.40
N SER A 25 17.25 10.73 12.83
CA SER A 25 16.50 9.78 12.02
C SER A 25 17.16 9.43 10.68
N LEU A 26 18.07 10.27 10.16
CA LEU A 26 18.63 10.15 8.80
C LEU A 26 19.29 8.79 8.53
N GLN A 27 20.06 8.27 9.50
CA GLN A 27 20.77 6.98 9.40
C GLN A 27 19.83 5.77 9.23
N ASN A 28 18.55 5.93 9.54
CA ASN A 28 17.53 4.87 9.52
C ASN A 28 16.59 4.97 8.31
N LEU A 29 16.69 6.02 7.49
CA LEU A 29 15.84 6.21 6.31
C LEU A 29 16.26 5.24 5.19
N ARG A 30 15.27 4.61 4.55
CA ARG A 30 15.53 3.56 3.53
C ARG A 30 14.67 3.69 2.28
N GLU A 31 13.62 4.50 2.33
CA GLU A 31 12.73 4.76 1.20
C GLU A 31 13.01 6.18 0.64
N LEU A 32 12.02 6.81 0.01
CA LEU A 32 12.08 8.21 -0.42
C LEU A 32 12.32 9.20 0.73
N GLY A 33 12.29 8.79 2.00
CA GLY A 33 12.36 9.63 3.20
C GLY A 33 10.98 10.12 3.70
N PRO A 34 10.94 10.70 4.91
CA PRO A 34 9.71 11.21 5.53
C PRO A 34 9.22 12.47 4.83
N PRO A 35 7.97 12.91 5.09
CA PRO A 35 7.50 14.24 4.68
C PRO A 35 8.48 15.34 5.09
N ASP A 36 8.46 16.43 4.32
CA ASP A 36 9.31 17.59 4.60
C ASP A 36 8.92 18.19 5.95
N LEU A 37 9.89 18.71 6.68
CA LEU A 37 9.68 19.36 7.97
C LEU A 37 9.78 20.87 7.77
N VAL A 38 8.80 21.61 8.30
CA VAL A 38 8.88 23.07 8.37
C VAL A 38 8.80 23.48 9.82
N TYR A 39 9.87 24.09 10.30
CA TYR A 39 10.04 24.59 11.65
C TYR A 39 9.98 26.12 11.64
N LEU A 40 9.30 26.72 12.61
CA LEU A 40 9.17 28.16 12.78
C LEU A 40 9.47 28.54 14.23
N VAL A 41 10.26 29.59 14.43
CA VAL A 41 10.41 30.23 15.74
C VAL A 41 9.48 31.43 15.80
N LYS A 42 8.52 31.40 16.72
CA LYS A 42 7.62 32.51 17.02
C LYS A 42 8.09 33.28 18.26
N GLN A 43 7.87 34.60 18.28
CA GLN A 43 8.01 35.43 19.50
C GLN A 43 6.75 36.31 19.64
N PRO A 44 6.26 36.62 20.86
CA PRO A 44 5.19 37.59 21.03
C PRO A 44 5.59 38.98 20.50
N LYS A 45 4.60 39.72 19.96
CA LYS A 45 4.81 41.11 19.53
C LYS A 45 5.03 42.07 20.70
N ALA A 46 4.53 41.72 21.89
CA ALA A 46 4.63 42.54 23.10
C ALA A 46 5.96 42.35 23.86
N ASN A 47 6.46 41.11 23.95
CA ASN A 47 7.71 40.76 24.65
C ASN A 47 8.54 39.80 23.78
N PRO A 48 9.83 40.09 23.49
CA PRO A 48 10.67 39.26 22.63
C PRO A 48 11.31 38.05 23.33
N THR A 49 11.11 37.89 24.64
CA THR A 49 11.87 36.97 25.49
C THR A 49 11.40 35.51 25.49
N PRO A 50 10.09 35.16 25.56
CA PRO A 50 9.68 33.78 25.30
C PRO A 50 9.66 33.56 23.79
N GLN A 51 10.54 32.67 23.31
CA GLN A 51 10.45 32.12 21.97
C GLN A 51 9.73 30.77 22.05
N THR A 52 8.94 30.46 21.02
CA THR A 52 8.17 29.22 20.96
C THR A 52 8.43 28.56 19.61
N GLY A 53 8.82 27.29 19.66
CA GLY A 53 8.96 26.44 18.49
C GLY A 53 7.59 26.00 18.01
N VAL A 54 7.37 26.08 16.70
CA VAL A 54 6.18 25.52 16.06
C VAL A 54 6.60 24.81 14.80
N TYR A 55 6.18 23.57 14.61
CA TYR A 55 6.46 22.82 13.39
C TYR A 55 5.23 22.15 12.79
N HIS A 56 5.35 21.81 11.52
CA HIS A 56 4.40 20.98 10.79
C HIS A 56 5.09 20.25 9.64
N HIS A 57 4.40 19.27 9.09
CA HIS A 57 4.89 18.48 7.97
C HIS A 57 4.29 18.95 6.65
N VAL A 58 5.03 18.75 5.56
CA VAL A 58 4.62 19.19 4.22
C VAL A 58 4.99 18.16 3.15
N THR A 59 4.18 18.03 2.10
CA THR A 59 4.57 17.41 0.83
C THR A 59 4.09 18.25 -0.35
N GLY A 60 4.79 18.18 -1.49
CA GLY A 60 4.36 18.78 -2.75
C GLY A 60 4.71 20.26 -2.96
N ILE A 61 5.61 20.83 -2.16
CA ILE A 61 6.19 22.16 -2.44
C ILE A 61 7.32 22.04 -3.46
N ASP A 62 7.50 23.06 -4.30
CA ASP A 62 8.59 23.14 -5.28
C ASP A 62 9.96 23.24 -4.58
N ALA A 63 10.66 22.10 -4.48
CA ALA A 63 12.01 21.99 -3.94
C ALA A 63 13.12 22.17 -5.01
N SER A 64 12.84 22.77 -6.17
CA SER A 64 13.85 23.03 -7.22
C SER A 64 14.88 24.11 -6.86
N SER A 65 14.67 24.87 -5.80
CA SER A 65 15.62 25.89 -5.34
C SER A 65 15.44 26.24 -3.86
N SER A 66 16.46 26.85 -3.26
CA SER A 66 16.32 27.46 -1.92
C SER A 66 15.34 28.64 -1.91
N ALA A 67 15.20 29.36 -3.03
CA ALA A 67 14.30 30.50 -3.15
C ALA A 67 12.81 30.09 -3.13
N SER A 68 12.44 28.97 -3.75
CA SER A 68 11.05 28.46 -3.73
C SER A 68 10.65 27.94 -2.35
N LEU A 69 11.54 27.24 -1.65
CA LEU A 69 11.32 26.82 -0.26
C LEU A 69 11.24 28.04 0.69
N ALA A 70 12.11 29.03 0.52
CA ALA A 70 12.04 30.28 1.29
C ALA A 70 10.75 31.07 1.01
N ALA A 71 10.26 31.07 -0.23
CA ALA A 71 8.97 31.68 -0.56
C ALA A 71 7.82 31.01 0.20
N TYR A 72 7.81 29.67 0.32
CA TYR A 72 6.83 28.98 1.15
C TYR A 72 6.94 29.38 2.63
N VAL A 73 8.14 29.40 3.22
CA VAL A 73 8.34 29.86 4.61
C VAL A 73 7.83 31.30 4.80
N ASN A 74 8.05 32.18 3.81
CA ASN A 74 7.54 33.55 3.84
C ASN A 74 6.00 33.64 3.82
N THR A 75 5.27 32.68 3.22
CA THR A 75 3.79 32.64 3.30
C THR A 75 3.28 32.43 4.72
N LEU A 76 4.07 31.76 5.58
CA LEU A 76 3.70 31.41 6.95
C LEU A 76 3.91 32.56 7.96
N THR A 77 4.57 33.64 7.53
CA THR A 77 4.89 34.81 8.38
C THR A 77 3.65 35.61 8.79
N PHE A 78 2.58 35.52 8.00
CA PHE A 78 1.31 36.22 8.18
C PHE A 78 0.17 35.23 8.45
N SER A 79 0.10 34.70 9.68
CA SER A 79 -1.07 33.93 10.12
C SER A 79 -2.26 34.86 10.41
N PRO A 80 -3.45 34.64 9.82
CA PRO A 80 -4.65 35.40 10.14
C PRO A 80 -5.22 35.04 11.53
N LEU A 81 -4.88 33.85 12.03
CA LEU A 81 -5.31 33.31 13.33
C LEU A 81 -4.43 33.84 14.48
N ASP A 82 -3.10 33.80 14.30
CA ASP A 82 -2.13 34.19 15.32
C ASP A 82 -1.73 35.67 15.17
N LYS A 83 -2.53 36.55 15.77
CA LYS A 83 -2.28 38.00 15.75
C LYS A 83 -1.28 38.45 16.83
N THR A 84 -1.02 37.64 17.85
CA THR A 84 -0.20 38.02 19.01
C THR A 84 1.28 37.75 18.81
N HIS A 85 1.66 36.73 18.04
CA HIS A 85 3.06 36.42 17.73
C HIS A 85 3.50 36.94 16.35
N LYS A 86 4.82 36.96 16.14
CA LYS A 86 5.49 37.14 14.85
C LYS A 86 6.53 36.04 14.65
N VAL A 87 6.66 35.55 13.43
CA VAL A 87 7.72 34.60 13.04
C VAL A 87 9.06 35.34 12.97
N VAL A 88 10.11 34.73 13.51
CA VAL A 88 11.46 35.31 13.62
C VAL A 88 12.45 34.58 12.72
N SER A 89 12.33 33.26 12.68
CA SER A 89 13.05 32.41 11.74
C SER A 89 12.16 31.23 11.35
N GLY A 90 12.53 30.60 10.23
CA GLY A 90 11.98 29.32 9.83
C GLY A 90 13.04 28.45 9.14
N ILE A 91 12.93 27.14 9.30
CA ILE A 91 13.79 26.14 8.67
C ILE A 91 12.90 25.20 7.86
N TYR A 92 13.16 25.05 6.57
CA TYR A 92 12.55 24.04 5.72
C TYR A 92 13.56 22.90 5.51
N CYS A 93 13.20 21.66 5.83
CA CYS A 93 14.02 20.47 5.62
C CYS A 93 13.36 19.51 4.62
N CYS A 94 14.06 19.19 3.52
CA CYS A 94 13.63 18.25 2.47
C CYS A 94 14.69 17.17 2.26
N TYR A 95 14.29 15.89 2.27
CA TYR A 95 15.25 14.78 2.18
C TYR A 95 15.54 14.36 0.73
N ASN A 96 16.80 14.32 0.34
CA ASN A 96 17.28 13.77 -0.91
C ASN A 96 17.66 12.29 -0.73
N ALA A 97 16.89 11.40 -1.34
CA ALA A 97 17.08 9.96 -1.27
C ALA A 97 18.12 9.40 -2.26
N PHE A 98 18.56 10.16 -3.27
CA PHE A 98 19.67 9.75 -4.15
C PHE A 98 21.02 9.88 -3.43
N SER A 99 21.24 11.01 -2.77
CA SER A 99 22.50 11.33 -2.08
C SER A 99 22.49 11.06 -0.57
N HIS A 100 21.35 10.63 0.00
CA HIS A 100 21.11 10.48 1.45
C HIS A 100 21.45 11.74 2.27
N LEU A 101 20.95 12.91 1.81
CA LEU A 101 21.21 14.22 2.43
C LEU A 101 19.89 14.93 2.79
N ASP A 102 19.83 15.59 3.94
CA ASP A 102 18.71 16.46 4.31
C ASP A 102 19.03 17.91 3.91
N MET A 103 18.41 18.39 2.84
CA MET A 103 18.55 19.76 2.35
C MET A 103 17.80 20.70 3.28
N ARG A 104 18.47 21.75 3.77
CA ARG A 104 17.90 22.72 4.71
C ARG A 104 18.00 24.14 4.17
N VAL A 105 16.90 24.89 4.36
CA VAL A 105 16.79 26.31 4.04
C VAL A 105 16.38 27.06 5.29
N GLU A 106 17.30 27.84 5.85
CA GLU A 106 17.08 28.69 7.01
C GLU A 106 16.77 30.12 6.55
N VAL A 107 15.63 30.66 6.99
CA VAL A 107 15.18 32.02 6.74
C VAL A 107 15.14 32.76 8.08
N LYS A 108 15.87 33.87 8.22
CA LYS A 108 15.78 34.79 9.37
C LYS A 108 15.09 36.07 8.93
N ILE A 109 14.20 36.57 9.78
CA ILE A 109 13.23 37.61 9.42
C ILE A 109 13.43 38.83 10.32
N PRO A 110 13.84 39.99 9.76
CA PRO A 110 14.15 40.24 8.36
C PRO A 110 15.60 39.85 7.98
N GLY A 111 15.79 39.34 6.76
CA GLY A 111 16.99 39.66 5.97
C GLY A 111 18.14 38.65 5.87
N SER A 112 18.01 37.37 6.23
CA SER A 112 19.00 36.37 5.80
C SER A 112 18.38 35.06 5.32
N LEU A 113 18.87 34.56 4.19
CA LEU A 113 18.57 33.25 3.63
C LEU A 113 19.88 32.45 3.59
N GLU A 114 19.89 31.29 4.25
CA GLU A 114 21.00 30.34 4.18
C GLU A 114 20.49 28.98 3.67
N SER A 115 21.25 28.33 2.80
CA SER A 115 20.90 27.01 2.28
C SER A 115 22.09 26.06 2.30
N TYR A 116 21.89 24.89 2.89
CA TYR A 116 22.90 23.89 3.15
C TYR A 116 22.28 22.49 3.11
N CYS A 117 23.08 21.45 3.24
CA CYS A 117 22.58 20.10 3.49
C CYS A 117 23.27 19.48 4.70
N ILE A 118 22.61 18.51 5.32
CA ILE A 118 23.15 17.71 6.41
C ILE A 118 23.23 16.25 5.95
N ASP A 119 24.34 15.58 6.23
CA ASP A 119 24.50 14.15 5.96
C ASP A 119 24.07 13.27 7.15
N GLU A 120 24.12 11.95 6.98
CA GLU A 120 23.77 10.98 8.02
C GLU A 120 24.62 11.08 9.30
N ARG A 121 25.74 11.82 9.31
CA ARG A 121 26.59 12.05 10.48
C ARG A 121 26.25 13.34 11.22
N GLY A 122 25.38 14.18 10.66
CA GLY A 122 25.11 15.53 11.16
C GLY A 122 26.05 16.59 10.57
N ASP A 123 26.95 16.25 9.64
CA ASP A 123 27.92 17.21 9.10
C ASP A 123 27.27 18.14 8.06
N LYS A 124 27.52 19.44 8.21
CA LYS A 124 26.98 20.50 7.32
C LYS A 124 27.78 20.59 6.03
N ARG A 125 27.10 20.43 4.88
CA ARG A 125 27.65 20.44 3.52
C ARG A 125 26.98 21.52 2.64
N VAL A 126 27.60 21.81 1.49
CA VAL A 126 27.13 22.83 0.53
C VAL A 126 26.02 22.26 -0.36
N ALA A 127 24.88 22.95 -0.44
CA ALA A 127 23.77 22.60 -1.32
C ALA A 127 24.05 23.03 -2.77
N THR A 128 24.46 22.09 -3.64
CA THR A 128 24.76 22.35 -5.06
C THR A 128 23.50 22.23 -5.93
N GLU A 129 23.54 22.76 -7.17
CA GLU A 129 22.43 22.68 -8.13
C GLU A 129 22.04 21.24 -8.48
N ALA A 130 23.00 20.31 -8.54
CA ALA A 130 22.74 18.89 -8.76
C ALA A 130 21.92 18.28 -7.61
N LEU A 131 22.26 18.60 -6.36
CA LEU A 131 21.50 18.17 -5.19
C LEU A 131 20.09 18.76 -5.18
N TRP A 132 19.89 20.00 -5.65
CA TRP A 132 18.54 20.58 -5.80
C TRP A 132 17.71 19.86 -6.87
N LEU A 133 18.31 19.43 -7.98
CA LEU A 133 17.61 18.63 -9.01
C LEU A 133 17.14 17.28 -8.46
N GLU A 134 18.02 16.56 -7.75
CA GLU A 134 17.70 15.31 -7.06
C GLU A 134 16.58 15.51 -6.01
N THR A 135 16.70 16.55 -5.19
CA THR A 135 15.74 16.88 -4.12
C THR A 135 14.37 17.24 -4.66
N PHE A 136 14.30 18.00 -5.75
CA PHE A 136 13.06 18.30 -6.46
C PHE A 136 12.36 17.02 -6.92
N LEU A 137 13.09 16.11 -7.58
CA LEU A 137 12.53 14.85 -8.04
C LEU A 137 12.04 13.99 -6.87
N CYS A 138 12.85 13.84 -5.81
CA CYS A 138 12.44 13.16 -4.58
C CYS A 138 11.18 13.80 -3.94
N GLY A 139 11.07 15.14 -3.92
CA GLY A 139 9.91 15.86 -3.39
C GLY A 139 8.62 15.58 -4.17
N VAL A 140 8.68 15.54 -5.51
CA VAL A 140 7.53 15.18 -6.36
C VAL A 140 7.11 13.72 -6.13
N LEU A 141 8.06 12.78 -6.14
CA LEU A 141 7.78 11.36 -5.90
C LEU A 141 7.18 11.14 -4.51
N ARG A 142 7.77 11.75 -3.47
CA ARG A 142 7.27 11.72 -2.08
C ARG A 142 5.83 12.23 -2.01
N ALA A 143 5.49 13.33 -2.70
CA ALA A 143 4.12 13.83 -2.72
C ALA A 143 3.12 12.79 -3.30
N TYR A 144 3.49 12.07 -4.36
CA TYR A 144 2.67 10.97 -4.92
C TYR A 144 2.58 9.73 -4.03
N THR A 145 3.61 9.47 -3.20
CA THR A 145 3.68 8.32 -2.29
C THR A 145 2.96 8.55 -0.95
N TYR A 146 2.93 9.79 -0.44
CA TYR A 146 2.25 10.16 0.82
C TYR A 146 0.86 10.80 0.60
N ALA A 147 0.44 10.99 -0.65
CA ALA A 147 -0.92 11.37 -0.97
C ALA A 147 -1.92 10.25 -0.61
N ASP A 148 -3.07 10.66 -0.12
CA ASP A 148 -4.17 9.75 0.24
C ASP A 148 -4.95 9.32 -1.01
N ASP A 149 -5.52 8.12 -0.96
CA ASP A 149 -6.24 7.49 -2.08
C ASP A 149 -7.78 7.66 -1.98
N GLY A 150 -8.24 8.51 -1.07
CA GLY A 150 -9.65 8.74 -0.75
C GLY A 150 -10.14 7.91 0.44
N SER A 151 -9.34 6.98 0.97
CA SER A 151 -9.69 6.21 2.19
C SER A 151 -9.50 7.00 3.49
N GLY A 152 -8.61 8.00 3.51
CA GLY A 152 -8.22 8.71 4.72
C GLY A 152 -7.21 7.99 5.62
N ASP A 153 -6.79 6.76 5.30
CA ASP A 153 -5.80 6.03 6.10
C ASP A 153 -4.42 6.71 6.07
N SER A 154 -4.01 7.23 4.90
CA SER A 154 -2.71 7.89 4.77
C SER A 154 -2.68 9.26 5.45
N ILE A 155 -3.85 9.88 5.62
CA ILE A 155 -4.01 11.12 6.40
C ILE A 155 -3.81 10.86 7.90
N ARG A 156 -4.37 9.77 8.44
CA ARG A 156 -4.34 9.44 9.87
C ARG A 156 -2.95 8.99 10.37
N LYS A 157 -2.07 8.47 9.50
CA LYS A 157 -0.74 7.95 9.89
C LYS A 157 0.22 9.01 10.46
N ILE A 158 0.16 10.27 10.00
CA ILE A 158 1.09 11.34 10.41
C ILE A 158 0.30 12.62 10.70
N VAL A 159 0.43 13.13 11.93
CA VAL A 159 -0.27 14.34 12.39
C VAL A 159 0.32 15.58 11.74
N GLY A 160 -0.53 16.53 11.34
CA GLY A 160 -0.09 17.87 10.92
C GLY A 160 0.63 17.94 9.56
N VAL A 161 0.34 17.03 8.62
CA VAL A 161 0.89 17.07 7.26
C VAL A 161 -0.01 17.89 6.32
N ARG A 162 0.52 18.97 5.73
CA ARG A 162 -0.08 19.69 4.60
C ARG A 162 0.35 19.02 3.29
N ARG A 163 -0.59 18.59 2.44
CA ARG A 163 -0.30 17.88 1.17
C ARG A 163 -0.74 18.74 -0.02
N PHE A 164 0.24 19.28 -0.74
CA PHE A 164 0.04 20.09 -1.94
C PHE A 164 0.18 19.22 -3.20
N ASN A 165 -0.39 19.68 -4.31
CA ASN A 165 -0.12 19.07 -5.62
C ASN A 165 1.27 19.52 -6.11
N PRO A 166 2.23 18.60 -6.33
CA PRO A 166 3.57 18.95 -6.80
C PRO A 166 3.61 19.48 -8.25
N VAL A 167 2.61 19.17 -9.08
CA VAL A 167 2.60 19.53 -10.51
C VAL A 167 1.25 20.16 -10.87
N THR A 168 1.21 21.50 -10.78
CA THR A 168 -0.01 22.31 -10.93
C THR A 168 -0.19 22.91 -12.33
N ASN A 169 0.83 22.87 -13.18
CA ASN A 169 0.82 23.45 -14.53
C ASN A 169 1.84 22.74 -15.45
N THR A 170 1.84 23.11 -16.74
CA THR A 170 2.73 22.55 -17.76
C THR A 170 4.20 22.95 -17.60
N GLU A 171 4.51 24.10 -17.00
CA GLU A 171 5.91 24.50 -16.73
C GLU A 171 6.54 23.59 -15.68
N MET A 172 5.80 23.26 -14.61
CA MET A 172 6.21 22.31 -13.59
C MET A 172 6.25 20.88 -14.12
N GLU A 173 5.35 20.49 -15.03
CA GLU A 173 5.45 19.22 -15.76
C GLU A 173 6.77 19.15 -16.55
N HIS A 174 7.11 20.19 -17.32
CA HIS A 174 8.36 20.20 -18.08
C HIS A 174 9.61 20.10 -17.19
N LYS A 175 9.64 20.79 -16.04
CA LYS A 175 10.71 20.62 -15.03
C LYS A 175 10.78 19.18 -14.49
N PHE A 176 9.63 18.58 -14.16
CA PHE A 176 9.55 17.21 -13.65
C PHE A 176 10.05 16.19 -14.68
N MET A 177 9.63 16.33 -15.94
CA MET A 177 10.07 15.44 -17.03
C MET A 177 11.57 15.59 -17.36
N ASP A 178 12.12 16.81 -17.33
CA ASP A 178 13.56 17.04 -17.51
C ASP A 178 14.40 16.48 -16.34
N ALA A 179 13.95 16.65 -15.09
CA ALA A 179 14.58 16.04 -13.93
C ALA A 179 14.53 14.50 -14.00
N ALA A 180 13.39 13.94 -14.38
CA ALA A 180 13.21 12.51 -14.59
C ALA A 180 14.12 11.98 -15.72
N GLU A 181 14.20 12.65 -16.88
CA GLU A 181 15.07 12.24 -18.00
C GLU A 181 16.55 12.17 -17.60
N ARG A 182 17.01 13.12 -16.78
CA ARG A 182 18.41 13.22 -16.31
C ARG A 182 18.75 12.17 -15.26
N LEU A 183 17.83 11.91 -14.33
CA LEU A 183 18.07 11.04 -13.17
C LEU A 183 17.56 9.60 -13.36
N PHE A 184 16.90 9.29 -14.48
CA PHE A 184 16.24 8.01 -14.74
C PHE A 184 17.09 6.77 -14.40
N PHE A 185 18.32 6.71 -14.91
CA PHE A 185 19.22 5.57 -14.72
C PHE A 185 19.83 5.47 -13.31
N LEU A 186 19.70 6.54 -12.50
CA LEU A 186 20.01 6.51 -11.07
C LEU A 186 18.80 6.08 -10.22
N GLY A 187 17.60 5.96 -10.80
CA GLY A 187 16.35 5.63 -10.09
C GLY A 187 16.40 4.34 -9.26
N ARG A 188 17.30 3.41 -9.62
CA ARG A 188 17.62 2.20 -8.82
C ARG A 188 18.04 2.51 -7.37
N GLN A 189 18.58 3.70 -7.10
CA GLN A 189 19.00 4.15 -5.76
C GLN A 189 17.81 4.50 -4.86
N LEU A 190 16.62 4.76 -5.42
CA LEU A 190 15.46 5.26 -4.69
C LEU A 190 14.61 4.18 -4.00
N SER A 191 15.07 2.93 -3.89
CA SER A 191 14.23 1.77 -3.51
C SER A 191 13.10 1.49 -4.52
N SER A 192 12.22 0.55 -4.19
CA SER A 192 11.12 0.06 -5.03
C SER A 192 9.86 -0.26 -4.21
N ASP A 193 8.74 -0.50 -4.89
CA ASP A 193 7.53 -0.99 -4.23
C ASP A 193 7.77 -2.33 -3.49
N PRO A 194 7.08 -2.62 -2.36
CA PRO A 194 7.32 -3.80 -1.49
C PRO A 194 7.07 -5.19 -2.11
N GLU A 195 6.82 -5.24 -3.41
CA GLU A 195 6.56 -6.44 -4.22
C GLU A 195 7.72 -6.77 -5.17
N THR A 196 8.68 -5.84 -5.31
CA THR A 196 9.92 -6.00 -6.08
C THR A 196 11.02 -6.42 -5.13
N GLN A 197 11.80 -7.45 -5.45
CA GLN A 197 12.88 -7.90 -4.57
C GLN A 197 14.09 -6.95 -4.62
N VAL A 198 14.48 -6.57 -5.84
CA VAL A 198 15.67 -5.76 -6.10
C VAL A 198 15.31 -4.62 -7.07
N PRO A 199 15.50 -3.35 -6.69
CA PRO A 199 15.27 -2.22 -7.59
C PRO A 199 16.12 -2.32 -8.87
N ASN A 200 15.49 -2.16 -10.03
CA ASN A 200 16.14 -2.21 -11.35
C ASN A 200 15.74 -0.99 -12.21
N THR A 201 16.13 -0.93 -13.49
CA THR A 201 15.84 0.25 -14.34
C THR A 201 14.34 0.53 -14.43
N VAL A 202 13.51 -0.52 -14.47
CA VAL A 202 12.08 -0.43 -14.75
C VAL A 202 11.20 -0.52 -13.49
N SER A 203 11.71 -1.09 -12.39
CA SER A 203 11.01 -1.26 -11.12
C SER A 203 11.74 -0.54 -10.00
N ASN A 204 11.35 0.72 -9.74
CA ASN A 204 11.84 1.57 -8.67
C ASN A 204 10.82 2.70 -8.39
N HIS A 205 11.00 3.48 -7.31
CA HIS A 205 10.04 4.54 -6.97
C HIS A 205 9.93 5.67 -8.00
N LEU A 206 10.96 5.92 -8.81
CA LEU A 206 10.87 6.89 -9.92
C LEU A 206 9.98 6.37 -11.05
N THR A 207 10.13 5.12 -11.47
CA THR A 207 9.29 4.55 -12.54
C THR A 207 7.85 4.37 -12.09
N SER A 208 7.61 3.87 -10.87
CA SER A 208 6.27 3.79 -10.27
C SER A 208 5.63 5.17 -10.13
N GLY A 209 6.38 6.19 -9.69
CA GLY A 209 5.91 7.57 -9.59
C GLY A 209 5.60 8.20 -10.94
N LEU A 210 6.44 8.00 -11.97
CA LEU A 210 6.19 8.46 -13.35
C LEU A 210 4.93 7.82 -13.94
N LEU A 211 4.77 6.50 -13.81
CA LEU A 211 3.58 5.80 -14.30
C LEU A 211 2.32 6.27 -13.57
N LYS A 212 2.40 6.51 -12.25
CA LYS A 212 1.29 7.07 -11.46
C LYS A 212 0.95 8.49 -11.93
N TYR A 213 1.94 9.35 -12.16
CA TYR A 213 1.74 10.69 -12.72
C TYR A 213 1.06 10.66 -14.09
N ILE A 214 1.58 9.85 -15.01
CA ILE A 214 1.06 9.74 -16.39
C ILE A 214 -0.39 9.24 -16.37
N ARG A 215 -0.68 8.18 -15.60
CA ARG A 215 -2.02 7.63 -15.44
C ARG A 215 -2.99 8.61 -14.79
N THR A 216 -2.58 9.38 -13.77
CA THR A 216 -3.52 10.26 -13.06
C THR A 216 -3.84 11.51 -13.87
N THR A 217 -2.83 12.10 -14.52
CA THR A 217 -3.00 13.34 -15.32
C THR A 217 -3.48 13.11 -16.75
N GLY A 218 -3.34 11.91 -17.31
CA GLY A 218 -3.66 11.61 -18.71
C GLY A 218 -2.65 12.16 -19.71
N ARG A 219 -1.46 12.58 -19.25
CA ARG A 219 -0.39 13.19 -20.07
C ARG A 219 0.41 12.14 -20.85
N TYR A 220 -0.29 11.23 -21.53
CA TYR A 220 0.30 10.08 -22.21
C TYR A 220 1.34 10.46 -23.26
N THR A 221 1.05 11.48 -24.09
CA THR A 221 2.00 11.98 -25.11
C THR A 221 3.30 12.50 -24.50
N SER A 222 3.25 13.12 -23.32
CA SER A 222 4.42 13.57 -22.55
C SER A 222 5.25 12.36 -22.10
N GLY A 223 4.59 11.35 -21.51
CA GLY A 223 5.20 10.10 -21.06
C GLY A 223 5.81 9.25 -22.17
N ILE A 224 5.11 9.11 -23.31
CA ILE A 224 5.58 8.38 -24.50
C ILE A 224 6.86 9.02 -25.03
N ASN A 225 6.88 10.35 -25.20
CA ASN A 225 8.06 11.07 -25.69
C ASN A 225 9.27 10.95 -24.75
N LEU A 226 9.05 10.94 -23.43
CA LEU A 226 10.11 10.70 -22.44
C LEU A 226 10.65 9.26 -22.55
N LEU A 227 9.77 8.27 -22.57
CA LEU A 227 10.17 6.86 -22.54
C LEU A 227 10.80 6.39 -23.85
N GLU A 228 10.39 6.90 -25.02
CA GLU A 228 11.08 6.61 -26.29
C GLU A 228 12.53 7.16 -26.31
N LYS A 229 12.77 8.37 -25.79
CA LYS A 229 14.14 8.89 -25.65
C LYS A 229 15.01 8.00 -24.76
N LEU A 230 14.44 7.50 -23.67
CA LEU A 230 15.14 6.66 -22.69
C LEU A 230 15.40 5.25 -23.26
N ARG A 231 14.44 4.69 -24.00
CA ARG A 231 14.53 3.40 -24.69
C ARG A 231 15.70 3.30 -25.66
N ILE A 232 16.08 4.40 -26.31
CA ILE A 232 17.27 4.46 -27.18
C ILE A 232 18.57 4.14 -26.41
N ARG A 233 18.61 4.35 -25.10
CA ARG A 233 19.76 4.05 -24.24
C ARG A 233 19.70 2.66 -23.61
N ASP A 234 18.50 2.17 -23.30
CA ASP A 234 18.26 0.89 -22.61
C ASP A 234 16.93 0.28 -23.07
N VAL A 235 16.98 -0.91 -23.67
CA VAL A 235 15.81 -1.59 -24.28
C VAL A 235 14.82 -2.05 -23.21
N GLU A 236 15.24 -2.29 -21.97
CA GLU A 236 14.34 -2.70 -20.85
C GLU A 236 13.20 -1.68 -20.63
N VAL A 237 13.45 -0.39 -20.91
CA VAL A 237 12.48 0.72 -20.80
C VAL A 237 11.27 0.53 -21.71
N SER A 238 11.36 -0.32 -22.74
CA SER A 238 10.25 -0.71 -23.61
C SER A 238 9.06 -1.30 -22.83
N SER A 239 9.31 -1.95 -21.69
CA SER A 239 8.26 -2.45 -20.78
C SER A 239 7.40 -1.30 -20.20
N LEU A 240 8.02 -0.20 -19.79
CA LEU A 240 7.34 1.00 -19.29
C LEU A 240 6.59 1.72 -20.41
N LEU A 241 7.22 1.85 -21.57
CA LEU A 241 6.61 2.48 -22.75
C LEU A 241 5.37 1.70 -23.23
N ALA A 242 5.45 0.36 -23.28
CA ALA A 242 4.31 -0.49 -23.62
C ALA A 242 3.14 -0.30 -22.63
N ARG A 243 3.42 -0.22 -21.32
CA ARG A 243 2.40 0.07 -20.30
C ARG A 243 1.75 1.44 -20.51
N VAL A 244 2.52 2.47 -20.86
CA VAL A 244 1.96 3.81 -21.15
C VAL A 244 1.15 3.83 -22.45
N LEU A 245 1.60 3.15 -23.51
CA LEU A 245 0.85 3.03 -24.77
C LEU A 245 -0.49 2.29 -24.55
N ILE A 246 -0.52 1.23 -23.73
CA ILE A 246 -1.77 0.55 -23.34
C ILE A 246 -2.69 1.50 -22.55
N MET A 247 -2.17 2.31 -21.63
CA MET A 247 -2.96 3.31 -20.90
C MET A 247 -3.48 4.45 -21.80
N ALA A 248 -2.88 4.65 -22.97
CA ALA A 248 -3.24 5.64 -23.98
C ALA A 248 -4.16 5.09 -25.08
N ASP A 249 -4.67 3.86 -24.92
CA ASP A 249 -5.46 3.10 -25.89
C ASP A 249 -4.72 2.81 -27.23
N GLU A 250 -3.39 2.97 -27.28
CA GLU A 250 -2.55 2.70 -28.45
C GLU A 250 -2.05 1.24 -28.51
N GLU A 251 -2.95 0.29 -28.27
CA GLU A 251 -2.64 -1.14 -28.07
C GLU A 251 -1.83 -1.77 -29.21
N VAL A 252 -2.14 -1.42 -30.47
CA VAL A 252 -1.44 -1.96 -31.65
C VAL A 252 0.03 -1.53 -31.68
N GLN A 253 0.34 -0.32 -31.20
CA GLN A 253 1.72 0.16 -31.08
C GLN A 253 2.42 -0.56 -29.92
N ALA A 254 1.75 -0.71 -28.78
CA ALA A 254 2.27 -1.45 -27.63
C ALA A 254 2.62 -2.91 -27.97
N VAL A 255 1.76 -3.63 -28.69
CA VAL A 255 2.00 -5.03 -29.08
C VAL A 255 3.19 -5.15 -30.02
N ARG A 256 3.32 -4.26 -31.02
CA ARG A 256 4.49 -4.22 -31.92
C ARG A 256 5.78 -3.93 -31.15
N LEU A 257 5.75 -2.90 -30.30
CA LEU A 257 6.86 -2.53 -29.42
C LEU A 257 7.31 -3.72 -28.55
N MET A 258 6.39 -4.42 -27.90
CA MET A 258 6.71 -5.58 -27.07
C MET A 258 7.27 -6.74 -27.89
N TYR A 259 6.73 -6.98 -29.10
CA TYR A 259 7.23 -8.01 -30.01
C TYR A 259 8.66 -7.71 -30.47
N ASP A 260 8.92 -6.51 -31.00
CA ASP A 260 10.22 -6.09 -31.51
C ASP A 260 11.27 -6.13 -30.38
N SER A 261 10.93 -5.58 -29.21
CA SER A 261 11.88 -5.50 -28.07
C SER A 261 12.18 -6.87 -27.45
N LEU A 262 11.28 -7.84 -27.55
CA LEU A 262 11.55 -9.24 -27.17
C LEU A 262 12.31 -10.05 -28.24
N GLN A 263 12.51 -9.52 -29.46
CA GLN A 263 13.52 -10.08 -30.36
C GLN A 263 14.93 -9.73 -29.89
N ASP A 264 15.12 -8.49 -29.41
CA ASP A 264 16.39 -8.01 -28.87
C ASP A 264 16.69 -8.59 -27.48
N VAL A 265 15.69 -8.67 -26.59
CA VAL A 265 15.84 -9.18 -25.21
C VAL A 265 14.79 -10.27 -24.90
N PRO A 266 14.97 -11.52 -25.38
CA PRO A 266 13.93 -12.56 -25.33
C PRO A 266 13.52 -13.07 -23.93
N MET A 267 14.27 -12.68 -22.90
CA MET A 267 14.08 -13.07 -21.49
C MET A 267 13.94 -11.85 -20.57
N ASP A 268 13.52 -10.68 -21.07
CA ASP A 268 13.07 -9.61 -20.17
C ASP A 268 11.72 -9.99 -19.54
N TYR A 269 11.75 -10.23 -18.22
CA TYR A 269 10.56 -10.60 -17.47
C TYR A 269 9.52 -9.46 -17.39
N ALA A 270 9.93 -8.19 -17.48
CA ALA A 270 9.02 -7.05 -17.39
C ALA A 270 8.20 -6.86 -18.68
N LEU A 271 8.82 -7.02 -19.85
CA LEU A 271 8.12 -7.14 -21.12
C LEU A 271 7.20 -8.36 -21.17
N LEU A 272 7.65 -9.52 -20.68
CA LEU A 272 6.83 -10.75 -20.65
C LEU A 272 5.64 -10.64 -19.68
N ASP A 273 5.77 -9.98 -18.53
CA ASP A 273 4.65 -9.67 -17.63
C ASP A 273 3.64 -8.72 -18.30
N CYS A 274 4.12 -7.68 -18.98
CA CYS A 274 3.27 -6.75 -19.71
C CYS A 274 2.50 -7.45 -20.83
N GLN A 275 3.11 -8.38 -21.57
CA GLN A 275 2.44 -9.21 -22.57
C GLN A 275 1.41 -10.14 -21.93
N ALA A 276 1.75 -10.82 -20.84
CA ALA A 276 0.83 -11.72 -20.14
C ALA A 276 -0.42 -10.97 -19.64
N ALA A 277 -0.22 -9.82 -19.00
CA ALA A 277 -1.29 -8.94 -18.53
C ALA A 277 -2.18 -8.43 -19.67
N PHE A 278 -1.59 -8.08 -20.83
CA PHE A 278 -2.34 -7.64 -22.00
C PHE A 278 -3.16 -8.79 -22.62
N CYS A 279 -2.57 -9.97 -22.81
CA CYS A 279 -3.32 -11.13 -23.33
C CYS A 279 -4.48 -11.52 -22.40
N GLN A 280 -4.24 -11.47 -21.09
CA GLN A 280 -5.25 -11.71 -20.06
C GLN A 280 -6.40 -10.69 -20.10
N SER A 281 -6.13 -9.41 -20.37
CA SER A 281 -7.19 -8.38 -20.50
C SER A 281 -8.04 -8.56 -21.77
N LYS A 282 -7.54 -9.28 -22.78
CA LYS A 282 -8.29 -9.67 -23.99
C LYS A 282 -9.00 -11.02 -23.89
N GLY A 283 -8.82 -11.76 -22.80
CA GLY A 283 -9.36 -13.11 -22.61
C GLY A 283 -8.55 -14.23 -23.29
N GLU A 284 -7.37 -13.93 -23.81
CA GLU A 284 -6.48 -14.89 -24.49
C GLU A 284 -5.61 -15.66 -23.48
N SER A 285 -6.26 -16.50 -22.67
CA SER A 285 -5.64 -17.17 -21.52
C SER A 285 -4.47 -18.10 -21.89
N GLU A 286 -4.51 -18.79 -23.03
CA GLU A 286 -3.43 -19.68 -23.47
C GLU A 286 -2.14 -18.89 -23.77
N MET A 287 -2.26 -17.80 -24.53
CA MET A 287 -1.14 -16.90 -24.85
C MET A 287 -0.59 -16.21 -23.59
N ALA A 288 -1.48 -15.79 -22.68
CA ALA A 288 -1.09 -15.22 -21.39
C ALA A 288 -0.30 -16.23 -20.54
N LEU A 289 -0.69 -17.50 -20.58
CA LEU A 289 -0.06 -18.58 -19.82
C LEU A 289 1.35 -18.90 -20.33
N GLU A 290 1.57 -18.91 -21.64
CA GLU A 290 2.92 -19.08 -22.21
C GLU A 290 3.85 -17.92 -21.85
N CYS A 291 3.36 -16.68 -21.95
CA CYS A 291 4.11 -15.49 -21.56
C CYS A 291 4.47 -15.50 -20.06
N ALA A 292 3.50 -15.82 -19.18
CA ALA A 292 3.72 -15.88 -17.74
C ALA A 292 4.70 -16.99 -17.32
N LYS A 293 4.64 -18.17 -17.95
CA LYS A 293 5.62 -19.26 -17.72
C LYS A 293 7.03 -18.85 -18.13
N ARG A 294 7.18 -18.11 -19.24
CA ARG A 294 8.47 -17.54 -19.65
C ARG A 294 8.96 -16.46 -18.68
N ALA A 295 8.08 -15.58 -18.20
CA ALA A 295 8.42 -14.55 -17.21
C ALA A 295 8.96 -15.16 -15.91
N VAL A 296 8.31 -16.20 -15.38
CA VAL A 296 8.78 -16.95 -14.20
C VAL A 296 10.12 -17.65 -14.47
N THR A 297 10.34 -18.16 -15.69
CA THR A 297 11.62 -18.78 -16.07
C THR A 297 12.75 -17.76 -16.14
N ALA A 298 12.45 -16.53 -16.58
CA ALA A 298 13.40 -15.42 -16.67
C ALA A 298 13.77 -14.83 -15.30
N ALA A 299 12.78 -14.60 -14.43
CA ALA A 299 12.97 -14.06 -13.08
C ALA A 299 12.20 -14.89 -12.02
N PRO A 300 12.74 -16.06 -11.62
CA PRO A 300 12.09 -16.95 -10.65
C PRO A 300 12.18 -16.45 -9.20
N SER A 301 12.99 -15.44 -8.90
CA SER A 301 13.10 -14.83 -7.56
C SER A 301 12.16 -13.64 -7.35
N GLU A 302 11.57 -13.09 -8.41
CA GLU A 302 10.65 -11.94 -8.33
C GLU A 302 9.22 -12.39 -8.04
N PHE A 303 8.56 -11.76 -7.06
CA PHE A 303 7.17 -12.09 -6.71
C PHE A 303 6.19 -11.82 -7.85
N SER A 304 6.42 -10.75 -8.61
CA SER A 304 5.53 -10.28 -9.68
C SER A 304 5.27 -11.33 -10.77
N THR A 305 6.29 -12.08 -11.18
CA THR A 305 6.18 -13.12 -12.23
C THR A 305 5.32 -14.30 -11.77
N TRP A 306 5.54 -14.77 -10.54
CA TRP A 306 4.73 -15.85 -9.94
C TRP A 306 3.29 -15.40 -9.66
N ALA A 307 3.11 -14.17 -9.18
CA ALA A 307 1.78 -13.60 -8.95
C ALA A 307 0.98 -13.49 -10.25
N ARG A 308 1.61 -13.09 -11.37
CA ARG A 308 0.98 -13.09 -12.70
C ARG A 308 0.59 -14.50 -13.13
N LEU A 309 1.50 -15.47 -13.01
CA LEU A 309 1.23 -16.86 -13.39
C LEU A 309 0.07 -17.46 -12.57
N ALA A 310 0.01 -17.15 -11.27
CA ALA A 310 -1.10 -17.55 -10.40
C ALA A 310 -2.42 -16.88 -10.83
N GLU A 311 -2.40 -15.59 -11.18
CA GLU A 311 -3.58 -14.87 -11.68
C GLU A 311 -4.10 -15.43 -13.02
N VAL A 312 -3.20 -15.83 -13.93
CA VAL A 312 -3.57 -16.49 -15.19
C VAL A 312 -4.19 -17.87 -14.93
N TYR A 313 -3.66 -18.67 -14.00
CA TYR A 313 -4.27 -19.94 -13.62
C TYR A 313 -5.64 -19.78 -12.94
N VAL A 314 -5.82 -18.76 -12.09
CA VAL A 314 -7.12 -18.38 -11.49
C VAL A 314 -8.14 -18.05 -12.57
N ASN A 315 -7.78 -17.21 -13.55
CA ASN A 315 -8.68 -16.85 -14.66
C ASN A 315 -8.92 -18.02 -15.65
N SER A 316 -8.06 -19.03 -15.65
CA SER A 316 -8.21 -20.26 -16.46
C SER A 316 -8.92 -21.38 -15.70
N GLU A 317 -9.44 -21.12 -14.50
CA GLU A 317 -10.08 -22.09 -13.59
C GLU A 317 -9.18 -23.30 -13.20
N GLN A 318 -7.85 -23.15 -13.33
CA GLN A 318 -6.86 -24.20 -13.02
C GLN A 318 -6.43 -24.11 -11.55
N TRP A 319 -7.39 -24.31 -10.64
CA TRP A 319 -7.26 -24.07 -9.19
C TRP A 319 -6.08 -24.79 -8.52
N GLU A 320 -5.84 -26.06 -8.87
CA GLU A 320 -4.69 -26.85 -8.36
C GLU A 320 -3.35 -26.18 -8.71
N LEU A 321 -3.20 -25.77 -9.97
CA LEU A 321 -1.99 -25.12 -10.47
C LEU A 321 -1.85 -23.69 -9.93
N ALA A 322 -2.95 -22.97 -9.74
CA ALA A 322 -2.96 -21.67 -9.07
C ALA A 322 -2.42 -21.77 -7.63
N LEU A 323 -2.91 -22.73 -6.84
CA LEU A 323 -2.43 -22.94 -5.47
C LEU A 323 -0.97 -23.41 -5.42
N LEU A 324 -0.55 -24.33 -6.30
CA LEU A 324 0.85 -24.76 -6.42
C LEU A 324 1.79 -23.59 -6.77
N THR A 325 1.34 -22.69 -7.66
CA THR A 325 2.07 -21.50 -8.08
C THR A 325 2.13 -20.49 -6.94
N LEU A 326 1.01 -20.27 -6.24
CA LEU A 326 0.93 -19.38 -5.08
C LEU A 326 1.87 -19.84 -3.96
N ASN A 327 1.88 -21.13 -3.63
CA ASN A 327 2.81 -21.72 -2.66
C ASN A 327 4.29 -21.64 -3.09
N SER A 328 4.57 -21.42 -4.37
CA SER A 328 5.92 -21.25 -4.91
C SER A 328 6.34 -19.78 -5.02
N CYS A 329 5.46 -18.82 -4.68
CA CYS A 329 5.76 -17.39 -4.72
C CYS A 329 6.85 -17.02 -3.71
N PRO A 330 7.91 -16.30 -4.11
CA PRO A 330 8.86 -15.71 -3.17
C PRO A 330 8.19 -14.57 -2.41
N MET A 331 8.24 -14.61 -1.08
CA MET A 331 7.56 -13.63 -0.22
C MET A 331 8.56 -12.69 0.44
N PHE A 332 8.29 -11.40 0.41
CA PHE A 332 9.17 -10.36 0.95
C PHE A 332 8.57 -9.73 2.20
N THR A 333 9.43 -9.36 3.15
CA THR A 333 9.02 -8.59 4.32
C THR A 333 8.62 -7.19 3.89
N TYR A 334 7.38 -6.79 4.16
CA TYR A 334 6.92 -5.44 3.88
C TYR A 334 7.73 -4.40 4.66
N GLN A 335 8.22 -3.39 3.96
CA GLN A 335 8.88 -2.21 4.51
C GLN A 335 7.88 -1.04 4.46
N ASP A 336 7.53 -0.46 5.61
CA ASP A 336 6.64 0.71 5.63
C ASP A 336 7.40 1.98 5.22
N LYS A 337 6.64 2.97 4.79
CA LYS A 337 7.15 4.29 4.39
C LYS A 337 7.83 4.96 5.59
N ASP A 338 8.91 5.69 5.32
CA ASP A 338 9.67 6.44 6.33
C ASP A 338 8.78 7.42 7.13
N THR A 339 8.41 7.06 8.35
CA THR A 339 7.56 7.91 9.21
C THR A 339 8.43 8.79 10.11
N PRO A 340 8.10 10.09 10.26
CA PRO A 340 8.88 10.99 11.10
C PRO A 340 8.74 10.60 12.58
N ARG A 341 9.87 10.26 13.22
CA ARG A 341 9.93 9.97 14.65
C ARG A 341 10.20 11.28 15.40
N MET A 342 9.14 11.92 15.89
CA MET A 342 9.21 13.22 16.54
C MET A 342 9.06 13.14 18.07
N PRO A 343 9.64 14.08 18.83
CA PRO A 343 9.35 14.23 20.25
C PRO A 343 7.87 14.55 20.47
N GLN A 344 7.35 14.24 21.66
CA GLN A 344 5.97 14.54 22.00
C GLN A 344 5.76 16.07 22.04
N PRO A 345 4.85 16.65 21.22
CA PRO A 345 4.59 18.08 21.21
C PRO A 345 3.91 18.52 22.52
N SER A 346 4.24 19.70 23.03
CA SER A 346 3.62 20.25 24.26
C SER A 346 2.14 20.58 24.04
N ARG A 347 1.79 21.02 22.83
CA ARG A 347 0.43 21.31 22.39
C ARG A 347 0.26 21.03 20.90
N ILE A 348 -0.91 20.53 20.52
CA ILE A 348 -1.30 20.30 19.13
C ILE A 348 -2.46 21.25 18.81
N MET A 349 -2.30 22.07 17.77
CA MET A 349 -3.36 22.92 17.23
C MET A 349 -3.65 22.51 15.79
N LEU A 350 -4.86 21.98 15.55
CA LEU A 350 -5.35 21.59 14.23
C LEU A 350 -6.53 22.51 13.85
N PRO A 351 -6.28 23.71 13.29
CA PRO A 351 -7.35 24.62 12.91
C PRO A 351 -8.10 24.08 11.70
N ILE A 352 -9.42 24.24 11.68
CA ILE A 352 -10.30 23.90 10.55
C ILE A 352 -10.62 25.20 9.81
N LEU A 353 -10.59 25.19 8.48
CA LEU A 353 -11.02 26.35 7.68
C LEU A 353 -12.54 26.43 7.62
N ALA A 354 -13.09 27.62 7.80
CA ALA A 354 -14.51 27.89 7.64
C ALA A 354 -15.00 27.53 6.21
N GLU A 355 -14.15 27.71 5.20
CA GLU A 355 -14.43 27.31 3.81
C GLU A 355 -14.53 25.78 3.60
N SER A 356 -14.03 24.98 4.55
CA SER A 356 -14.04 23.51 4.49
C SER A 356 -15.09 22.84 5.39
N MET A 357 -15.84 23.62 6.17
CA MET A 357 -16.88 23.07 7.03
C MET A 357 -18.10 22.66 6.20
N LEU A 358 -18.59 21.47 6.47
CA LEU A 358 -19.73 20.88 5.77
C LEU A 358 -20.46 20.03 6.80
N ASP A 359 -21.66 20.47 7.20
CA ASP A 359 -22.34 19.92 8.37
C ASP A 359 -22.50 18.39 8.30
N GLU A 360 -22.80 17.83 7.12
CA GLU A 360 -22.88 16.36 6.90
C GLU A 360 -21.58 15.59 7.20
N ILE A 361 -20.41 16.25 7.16
CA ILE A 361 -19.10 15.66 7.46
C ILE A 361 -18.75 15.80 8.95
N ASP A 362 -19.16 16.92 9.56
CA ASP A 362 -18.95 17.26 10.97
C ASP A 362 -19.95 16.54 11.91
N GLU A 363 -21.17 16.27 11.45
CA GLU A 363 -22.19 15.52 12.18
C GLU A 363 -21.75 14.08 12.45
N GLY A 364 -21.99 13.61 13.69
CA GLY A 364 -21.63 12.26 14.14
C GLY A 364 -20.13 12.01 14.35
N GLN A 365 -19.24 12.98 14.13
CA GLN A 365 -17.82 12.84 14.48
C GLN A 365 -17.62 12.93 16.01
N PRO A 366 -16.80 12.06 16.61
CA PRO A 366 -16.46 12.15 18.03
C PRO A 366 -15.69 13.44 18.30
N LYS A 367 -16.07 14.16 19.35
CA LYS A 367 -15.39 15.39 19.79
C LYS A 367 -14.11 15.04 20.54
N GLN A 368 -13.22 16.00 20.65
CA GLN A 368 -11.94 15.82 21.34
C GLN A 368 -12.17 15.53 22.83
N GLY A 369 -11.94 14.28 23.24
CA GLY A 369 -12.20 13.78 24.59
C GLY A 369 -13.37 12.79 24.71
N ASP A 370 -14.15 12.58 23.65
CA ASP A 370 -15.17 11.52 23.62
C ASP A 370 -14.49 10.13 23.61
N PRO A 371 -15.06 9.12 24.30
CA PRO A 371 -14.57 7.75 24.22
C PRO A 371 -14.59 7.24 22.77
N HIS A 372 -13.55 6.48 22.39
CA HIS A 372 -13.56 5.77 21.11
C HIS A 372 -14.77 4.83 21.02
N ASP A 373 -15.32 4.69 19.81
CA ASP A 373 -16.38 3.73 19.53
C ASP A 373 -16.03 2.35 20.06
N TYR A 374 -16.97 1.71 20.76
CA TYR A 374 -16.83 0.31 21.08
C TYR A 374 -16.82 -0.51 19.78
N VAL A 375 -15.81 -1.36 19.64
CA VAL A 375 -15.65 -2.32 18.54
C VAL A 375 -15.51 -3.69 19.18
N HIS A 376 -16.37 -4.62 18.80
CA HIS A 376 -16.32 -5.98 19.32
C HIS A 376 -14.93 -6.63 19.10
N PRO A 377 -14.35 -7.32 20.10
CA PRO A 377 -12.98 -7.84 20.00
C PRO A 377 -12.70 -8.76 18.81
N SER A 378 -13.70 -9.50 18.30
CA SER A 378 -13.52 -10.32 17.09
C SER A 378 -13.26 -9.48 15.84
N LEU A 379 -13.96 -8.36 15.66
CA LEU A 379 -13.77 -7.44 14.54
C LEU A 379 -12.40 -6.74 14.61
N ARG A 380 -11.94 -6.42 15.83
CA ARG A 380 -10.59 -5.85 16.06
C ARG A 380 -9.45 -6.86 15.84
N ARG A 381 -9.74 -8.17 15.92
CA ARG A 381 -8.77 -9.27 15.71
C ARG A 381 -8.70 -9.76 14.26
N LEU A 382 -9.45 -9.16 13.32
CA LEU A 382 -9.36 -9.51 11.90
C LEU A 382 -7.97 -9.19 11.33
N HIS A 383 -7.10 -10.19 11.24
CA HIS A 383 -5.71 -10.02 10.81
C HIS A 383 -5.57 -9.63 9.32
N ALA A 384 -6.56 -9.94 8.48
CA ALA A 384 -6.51 -9.69 7.04
C ALA A 384 -6.38 -8.19 6.67
N SER A 385 -6.91 -7.28 7.50
CA SER A 385 -6.80 -5.83 7.29
C SER A 385 -5.38 -5.28 7.45
N ALA A 386 -4.49 -6.03 8.10
CA ALA A 386 -3.10 -5.65 8.31
C ALA A 386 -2.14 -6.16 7.21
N TYR A 387 -2.59 -6.99 6.27
CA TYR A 387 -1.73 -7.49 5.20
C TYR A 387 -1.34 -6.38 4.21
N GLN A 388 -0.05 -6.37 3.85
CA GLN A 388 0.56 -5.38 2.95
C GLN A 388 1.59 -6.09 2.05
N GLY A 389 1.97 -5.46 0.94
CA GLY A 389 2.94 -6.00 -0.02
C GLY A 389 2.51 -7.36 -0.62
N THR A 390 3.48 -8.28 -0.74
CA THR A 390 3.25 -9.61 -1.35
C THR A 390 2.15 -10.42 -0.65
N PHE A 391 2.05 -10.34 0.68
CA PHE A 391 1.03 -11.06 1.46
C PHE A 391 -0.40 -10.59 1.13
N LEU A 392 -0.61 -9.30 0.92
CA LEU A 392 -1.92 -8.77 0.51
C LEU A 392 -2.30 -9.26 -0.89
N LYS A 393 -1.37 -9.25 -1.84
CA LYS A 393 -1.62 -9.78 -3.19
C LYS A 393 -1.90 -11.28 -3.19
N ALA A 394 -1.14 -12.06 -2.42
CA ALA A 394 -1.37 -13.49 -2.25
C ALA A 394 -2.73 -13.78 -1.61
N TYR A 395 -3.12 -13.01 -0.58
CA TYR A 395 -4.43 -13.12 0.06
C TYR A 395 -5.57 -12.77 -0.89
N ASN A 396 -5.44 -11.69 -1.69
CA ASN A 396 -6.43 -11.31 -2.68
C ASN A 396 -6.62 -12.36 -3.79
N LEU A 397 -5.57 -13.09 -4.18
CA LEU A 397 -5.70 -14.25 -5.07
C LEU A 397 -6.43 -15.40 -4.38
N LEU A 398 -6.14 -15.66 -3.09
CA LEU A 398 -6.81 -16.71 -2.33
C LEU A 398 -8.30 -16.41 -2.10
N THR A 399 -8.69 -15.15 -1.82
CA THR A 399 -10.11 -14.77 -1.71
C THR A 399 -10.83 -14.85 -3.06
N LYS A 400 -10.19 -14.49 -4.18
CA LYS A 400 -10.74 -14.71 -5.53
C LYS A 400 -11.05 -16.19 -5.79
N ILE A 401 -10.13 -17.10 -5.44
CA ILE A 401 -10.37 -18.56 -5.56
C ILE A 401 -11.54 -18.97 -4.66
N ALA A 402 -11.53 -18.58 -3.38
CA ALA A 402 -12.57 -18.93 -2.42
C ALA A 402 -13.96 -18.45 -2.84
N ALA A 403 -14.08 -17.25 -3.43
CA ALA A 403 -15.32 -16.72 -3.95
C ALA A 403 -15.83 -17.50 -5.19
N ALA A 404 -14.94 -18.08 -6.00
CA ALA A 404 -15.29 -18.84 -7.19
C ALA A 404 -15.74 -20.28 -6.89
N ILE A 405 -15.03 -21.00 -6.00
CA ILE A 405 -15.28 -22.44 -5.75
C ILE A 405 -15.88 -22.77 -4.38
N GLY A 406 -15.91 -21.82 -3.45
CA GLY A 406 -16.34 -22.02 -2.07
C GLY A 406 -15.29 -22.69 -1.17
N TRP A 407 -15.48 -22.55 0.14
CA TRP A 407 -14.52 -22.98 1.17
C TRP A 407 -14.25 -24.49 1.17
N ASP A 408 -15.30 -25.33 1.10
CA ASP A 408 -15.14 -26.78 1.22
C ASP A 408 -14.40 -27.39 0.02
N GLN A 409 -14.67 -26.89 -1.19
CA GLN A 409 -13.96 -27.32 -2.39
C GLN A 409 -12.52 -26.79 -2.40
N LEU A 410 -12.28 -25.57 -1.91
CA LEU A 410 -10.94 -25.04 -1.68
C LEU A 410 -10.14 -25.90 -0.70
N LEU A 411 -10.74 -26.33 0.42
CA LEU A 411 -10.12 -27.26 1.37
C LEU A 411 -9.82 -28.63 0.75
N LYS A 412 -10.73 -29.16 -0.08
CA LYS A 412 -10.52 -30.42 -0.80
C LYS A 412 -9.28 -30.31 -1.71
N ILE A 413 -9.22 -29.30 -2.57
CA ILE A 413 -8.06 -29.07 -3.46
C ILE A 413 -6.79 -28.86 -2.63
N ARG A 414 -6.85 -28.10 -1.53
CA ARG A 414 -5.72 -27.94 -0.60
C ARG A 414 -5.19 -29.28 -0.10
N SER A 415 -6.08 -30.19 0.30
CA SER A 415 -5.71 -31.54 0.77
C SER A 415 -5.24 -32.51 -0.34
N GLU A 416 -5.66 -32.30 -1.58
CA GLU A 416 -5.24 -33.08 -2.75
C GLU A 416 -3.82 -32.66 -3.19
N VAL A 417 -3.52 -31.37 -3.11
CA VAL A 417 -2.27 -30.75 -3.57
C VAL A 417 -1.17 -30.73 -2.51
N PHE A 418 -1.52 -30.50 -1.24
CA PHE A 418 -0.55 -30.26 -0.16
C PHE A 418 -0.52 -31.34 0.93
N VAL A 419 0.64 -31.43 1.58
CA VAL A 419 0.87 -32.06 2.89
C VAL A 419 1.12 -30.95 3.91
N MET A 420 0.54 -31.06 5.10
CA MET A 420 0.78 -30.10 6.19
C MET A 420 2.09 -30.43 6.93
N GLU A 421 2.77 -29.44 7.51
CA GLU A 421 4.09 -29.66 8.14
C GLU A 421 4.03 -30.69 9.28
N GLU A 422 2.95 -30.70 10.06
CA GLU A 422 2.82 -31.64 11.19
C GLU A 422 2.59 -33.08 10.70
N GLU A 423 1.83 -33.27 9.62
CA GLU A 423 1.67 -34.57 8.95
C GLU A 423 3.02 -35.09 8.45
N TYR A 424 3.79 -34.23 7.77
CA TYR A 424 5.14 -34.53 7.29
C TYR A 424 6.12 -34.85 8.43
N ARG A 425 6.01 -34.16 9.58
CA ARG A 425 6.84 -34.44 10.78
C ARG A 425 6.49 -35.79 11.40
N VAL A 426 5.21 -36.11 11.57
CA VAL A 426 4.74 -37.38 12.12
C VAL A 426 5.13 -38.55 11.21
N GLU A 427 5.04 -38.39 9.89
CA GLU A 427 5.52 -39.39 8.92
C GLU A 427 7.06 -39.55 8.99
N ARG A 428 7.81 -38.46 9.12
CA ARG A 428 9.28 -38.50 9.25
C ARG A 428 9.74 -39.12 10.58
N GLN A 429 8.92 -39.10 11.62
CA GLN A 429 9.13 -39.84 12.86
C GLN A 429 8.76 -41.33 12.71
N HIS A 430 7.61 -41.64 12.10
CA HIS A 430 7.18 -43.02 11.82
C HIS A 430 8.17 -43.77 10.90
N SER A 431 8.63 -43.15 9.81
CA SER A 431 9.62 -43.75 8.90
C SER A 431 10.99 -43.97 9.55
N LYS A 432 11.40 -43.12 10.50
CA LYS A 432 12.58 -43.37 11.34
C LYS A 432 12.37 -44.54 12.32
N SER A 433 11.15 -44.72 12.83
CA SER A 433 10.77 -45.87 13.66
C SER A 433 10.81 -47.18 12.86
N ILE A 434 10.21 -47.19 11.66
CA ILE A 434 10.19 -48.34 10.74
C ILE A 434 11.62 -48.75 10.32
N ARG A 435 12.53 -47.79 10.10
CA ARG A 435 13.95 -48.11 9.83
C ARG A 435 14.70 -48.71 11.01
N ARG A 436 14.27 -48.46 12.26
CA ARG A 436 14.84 -49.08 13.47
C ARG A 436 14.27 -50.48 13.74
N SER A 437 13.04 -50.78 13.33
CA SER A 437 12.49 -52.14 13.42
C SER A 437 13.02 -53.06 12.31
N SER A 438 13.33 -52.53 11.12
CA SER A 438 13.90 -53.32 10.01
C SER A 438 15.35 -53.78 10.20
N SER A 439 16.09 -53.26 11.19
CA SER A 439 17.50 -53.59 11.43
C SER A 439 17.75 -54.65 12.53
N ILE A 440 16.69 -55.29 13.04
CA ILE A 440 16.76 -56.25 14.17
C ILE A 440 16.53 -57.71 13.71
N ALA A 441 16.32 -57.97 12.41
CA ALA A 441 15.96 -59.29 11.89
C ALA A 441 16.82 -59.78 10.72
N THR A 442 18.12 -60.02 10.94
CA THR A 442 18.91 -61.01 10.16
C THR A 442 20.17 -61.47 10.92
N ASN A 443 20.13 -62.74 11.35
CA ASN A 443 21.18 -63.70 11.77
C ASN A 443 22.64 -63.29 12.09
N GLY A 444 23.23 -63.99 13.07
CA GLY A 444 24.65 -63.91 13.43
C GLY A 444 25.52 -65.11 13.01
N ASN A 445 26.65 -65.21 13.73
CA ASN A 445 27.80 -66.14 13.65
C ASN A 445 28.98 -65.80 12.71
N GLU A 446 30.11 -65.45 13.37
CA GLU A 446 31.53 -65.75 13.05
C GLU A 446 32.10 -65.18 11.71
N ASP A 447 33.30 -64.60 11.60
CA ASP A 447 34.56 -64.77 12.37
C ASP A 447 35.53 -63.55 12.20
N GLN A 448 36.77 -63.66 12.69
CA GLN A 448 37.79 -62.58 12.89
C GLN A 448 38.42 -61.92 11.62
N GLN A 449 38.75 -60.60 11.68
CA GLN A 449 40.15 -60.06 11.75
C GLN A 449 40.30 -58.51 11.60
N ASN A 450 41.27 -57.96 12.35
CA ASN A 450 41.85 -56.60 12.46
C ASN A 450 41.74 -55.56 11.31
N GLY A 451 41.67 -54.25 11.69
CA GLY A 451 41.74 -53.15 10.71
C GLY A 451 41.95 -51.66 11.12
N THR A 452 42.13 -51.29 12.40
CA THR A 452 42.69 -49.99 12.90
C THR A 452 42.19 -48.58 12.44
N ASN A 453 41.99 -47.70 13.44
CA ASN A 453 42.00 -46.22 13.44
C ASN A 453 40.75 -45.47 12.88
N ALA A 454 40.23 -44.41 13.51
CA ALA A 454 40.45 -43.86 14.85
C ALA A 454 39.22 -43.06 15.38
N GLU A 455 39.17 -43.01 16.71
CA GLU A 455 38.55 -42.11 17.70
C GLU A 455 38.38 -40.62 17.26
N GLU A 456 37.55 -39.75 17.85
CA GLU A 456 37.05 -39.57 19.25
C GLU A 456 35.56 -39.10 19.22
N GLN A 457 34.60 -39.73 19.93
CA GLN A 457 34.13 -39.55 21.32
C GLN A 457 33.12 -38.39 21.59
N ASP A 458 31.90 -38.80 21.99
CA ASP A 458 30.90 -38.01 22.73
C ASP A 458 31.34 -37.78 24.19
N GLU A 459 30.95 -36.66 24.79
CA GLU A 459 30.58 -36.65 26.22
C GLU A 459 29.30 -35.85 26.49
N ASN A 460 28.43 -36.45 27.28
CA ASN A 460 27.21 -35.91 27.86
C ASN A 460 27.41 -35.90 29.38
N PRO A 461 26.84 -34.95 30.16
CA PRO A 461 26.62 -35.22 31.59
C PRO A 461 25.18 -34.96 32.05
N GLU A 462 24.71 -35.82 32.96
CA GLU A 462 23.36 -35.79 33.54
C GLU A 462 23.23 -34.97 34.85
N THR A 463 22.06 -34.35 34.98
CA THR A 463 21.26 -33.93 36.18
C THR A 463 21.85 -33.91 37.61
N THR A 464 21.60 -32.79 38.32
CA THR A 464 20.99 -32.63 39.68
C THR A 464 20.95 -31.12 40.06
N SER A 465 20.09 -30.55 40.93
CA SER A 465 18.80 -30.95 41.53
C SER A 465 18.09 -29.77 42.27
N SER A 466 16.76 -29.81 42.37
CA SER A 466 15.88 -29.21 43.41
C SER A 466 15.52 -27.69 43.43
N GLU A 467 14.20 -27.46 43.25
CA GLU A 467 13.29 -26.52 43.97
C GLU A 467 13.58 -24.99 44.07
N ASN A 468 12.75 -24.18 43.38
CA ASN A 468 11.56 -23.57 44.01
C ASN A 468 10.58 -22.93 43.00
N LYS A 469 9.36 -22.65 43.47
CA LYS A 469 8.20 -22.15 42.68
C LYS A 469 8.18 -20.63 42.51
N GLU A 470 7.58 -20.14 41.43
CA GLU A 470 6.42 -19.23 41.49
C GLU A 470 5.64 -19.20 40.15
N GLU A 471 4.34 -18.97 40.22
CA GLU A 471 3.40 -19.03 39.08
C GLU A 471 3.13 -17.64 38.49
N GLN A 472 2.96 -17.54 37.17
CA GLN A 472 2.07 -16.53 36.58
C GLN A 472 1.48 -17.04 35.26
N ALA A 473 0.19 -16.75 35.05
CA ALA A 473 -0.67 -17.48 34.12
C ALA A 473 -0.45 -17.13 32.64
N GLY A 474 -0.47 -18.16 31.78
CA GLY A 474 -0.54 -17.99 30.33
C GLY A 474 -1.99 -17.97 29.84
N ASP A 475 -2.30 -17.03 28.95
CA ASP A 475 -3.61 -16.92 28.29
C ASP A 475 -3.65 -17.88 27.09
N SER A 476 -4.38 -18.99 27.24
CA SER A 476 -4.40 -20.09 26.27
C SER A 476 -5.46 -19.88 25.19
N ILE A 477 -5.02 -19.64 23.95
CA ILE A 477 -5.90 -19.66 22.77
C ILE A 477 -6.33 -21.10 22.49
N GLU A 478 -7.60 -21.42 22.73
CA GLU A 478 -8.17 -22.73 22.40
C GLU A 478 -8.15 -23.00 20.89
N LYS A 479 -7.56 -24.13 20.51
CA LYS A 479 -7.70 -24.69 19.16
C LYS A 479 -9.11 -25.28 19.01
N PRO A 480 -9.82 -25.08 17.89
CA PRO A 480 -11.00 -25.88 17.58
C PRO A 480 -10.59 -27.34 17.33
N GLU A 481 -11.29 -28.28 17.96
CA GLU A 481 -11.04 -29.71 17.80
C GLU A 481 -11.56 -30.24 16.44
N GLN A 482 -10.74 -31.10 15.83
CA GLN A 482 -11.08 -32.15 14.87
C GLN A 482 -12.38 -31.99 14.05
N THR A 483 -12.24 -31.45 12.83
CA THR A 483 -13.19 -31.75 11.75
C THR A 483 -13.23 -33.26 11.48
N MET A 484 -14.37 -33.89 11.75
CA MET A 484 -14.59 -35.30 11.45
C MET A 484 -14.41 -35.59 9.94
N ALA A 485 -13.49 -36.49 9.62
CA ALA A 485 -13.43 -37.07 8.28
C ALA A 485 -14.72 -37.88 8.01
N SER A 486 -15.37 -37.62 6.88
CA SER A 486 -16.56 -38.38 6.48
C SER A 486 -16.17 -39.78 5.99
N GLU A 487 -16.56 -40.82 6.74
CA GLU A 487 -16.42 -42.21 6.29
C GLU A 487 -17.36 -42.50 5.11
N VAL A 488 -16.78 -42.69 3.92
CA VAL A 488 -17.50 -43.21 2.76
C VAL A 488 -17.54 -44.73 2.85
N VAL A 489 -18.68 -45.28 3.26
CA VAL A 489 -18.91 -46.74 3.33
C VAL A 489 -18.85 -47.35 1.93
N LYS A 490 -17.75 -48.02 1.61
CA LYS A 490 -17.61 -48.85 0.40
C LYS A 490 -17.68 -50.33 0.74
N SER A 491 -18.69 -51.02 0.22
CA SER A 491 -18.90 -52.45 0.48
C SER A 491 -18.19 -53.32 -0.57
N GLY A 492 -17.33 -54.22 -0.11
CA GLY A 492 -17.18 -55.55 -0.70
C GLY A 492 -16.21 -55.79 -1.87
N LYS A 493 -15.00 -56.24 -1.50
CA LYS A 493 -14.11 -57.23 -2.15
C LYS A 493 -12.92 -56.78 -3.03
N GLU A 494 -11.86 -57.57 -2.83
CA GLU A 494 -10.49 -57.58 -3.39
C GLU A 494 -9.58 -56.42 -2.95
N GLU A 495 -8.67 -56.75 -2.03
CA GLU A 495 -7.70 -55.85 -1.41
C GLU A 495 -6.41 -55.72 -2.26
N PRO A 496 -6.01 -54.50 -2.64
CA PRO A 496 -4.61 -54.13 -2.73
C PRO A 496 -4.10 -53.66 -1.35
N ASP A 497 -2.84 -53.96 -1.04
CA ASP A 497 -2.19 -53.66 0.24
C ASP A 497 -2.32 -52.16 0.64
N PRO A 498 -2.98 -51.81 1.77
CA PRO A 498 -3.23 -50.42 2.15
C PRO A 498 -1.94 -49.65 2.49
N SER A 499 -0.84 -50.34 2.83
CA SER A 499 0.44 -49.70 3.14
C SER A 499 1.06 -49.00 1.92
N HIS A 500 0.91 -49.58 0.73
CA HIS A 500 1.43 -49.01 -0.51
C HIS A 500 0.58 -47.86 -1.06
N SER A 501 -0.74 -47.88 -0.85
CA SER A 501 -1.64 -46.79 -1.26
C SER A 501 -1.35 -45.49 -0.51
N SER A 502 -1.21 -45.56 0.81
CA SER A 502 -0.82 -44.43 1.65
C SER A 502 0.51 -43.80 1.19
N TYR A 503 1.54 -44.63 0.99
CA TYR A 503 2.87 -44.16 0.60
C TYR A 503 2.92 -43.48 -0.78
N THR A 504 2.07 -43.89 -1.74
CA THR A 504 1.99 -43.21 -3.04
C THR A 504 1.20 -41.91 -2.99
N GLN A 505 0.22 -41.78 -2.09
CA GLN A 505 -0.56 -40.55 -1.91
C GLN A 505 0.27 -39.36 -1.39
N PHE A 506 1.32 -39.60 -0.58
CA PHE A 506 2.22 -38.54 -0.14
C PHE A 506 3.28 -38.14 -1.19
N ARG A 507 3.62 -39.04 -2.12
CA ARG A 507 4.75 -38.85 -3.04
C ARG A 507 4.52 -37.78 -4.13
N ASN A 508 3.25 -37.43 -4.39
CA ASN A 508 2.85 -36.46 -5.42
C ASN A 508 2.44 -35.09 -4.85
N LYS A 509 2.30 -34.97 -3.52
CA LYS A 509 1.88 -33.74 -2.85
C LYS A 509 3.08 -32.85 -2.51
N ARG A 510 2.89 -31.54 -2.45
CA ARG A 510 3.92 -30.58 -2.01
C ARG A 510 3.73 -30.20 -0.55
N LEU A 511 4.79 -29.77 0.12
CA LEU A 511 4.66 -29.15 1.45
C LEU A 511 3.94 -27.80 1.32
N CYS A 512 2.90 -27.56 2.12
CA CYS A 512 2.30 -26.23 2.24
C CYS A 512 3.27 -25.31 2.99
N GLU A 513 3.57 -24.15 2.41
CA GLU A 513 4.35 -23.12 3.09
C GLU A 513 3.58 -22.53 4.27
N ARG A 514 4.27 -22.33 5.40
CA ARG A 514 3.65 -21.84 6.66
C ARG A 514 2.89 -20.53 6.48
N TRP A 515 3.38 -19.65 5.62
CA TRP A 515 2.73 -18.37 5.37
C TRP A 515 1.41 -18.56 4.62
N LEU A 516 1.33 -19.53 3.70
CA LEU A 516 0.11 -19.82 2.95
C LEU A 516 -0.93 -20.50 3.84
N ASP A 517 -0.51 -21.42 4.71
CA ASP A 517 -1.40 -22.00 5.74
C ASP A 517 -1.95 -20.92 6.69
N ASN A 518 -1.13 -19.94 7.08
CA ASN A 518 -1.61 -18.78 7.82
C ASN A 518 -2.65 -17.95 7.02
N LEU A 519 -2.47 -17.77 5.71
CA LEU A 519 -3.50 -17.13 4.87
C LEU A 519 -4.81 -17.93 4.84
N PHE A 520 -4.76 -19.27 4.81
CA PHE A 520 -5.96 -20.12 4.93
C PHE A 520 -6.66 -19.94 6.29
N MET A 521 -5.90 -19.88 7.39
CA MET A 521 -6.47 -19.65 8.73
C MET A 521 -7.11 -18.26 8.87
N VAL A 522 -6.49 -17.22 8.28
CA VAL A 522 -7.05 -15.86 8.29
C VAL A 522 -8.25 -15.73 7.34
N LEU A 523 -8.26 -16.43 6.20
CA LEU A 523 -9.43 -16.53 5.32
C LEU A 523 -10.60 -17.22 6.03
N TYR A 524 -10.35 -18.30 6.77
CA TYR A 524 -11.37 -18.97 7.58
C TYR A 524 -11.96 -18.02 8.63
N GLU A 525 -11.14 -17.21 9.29
CA GLU A 525 -11.62 -16.22 10.27
C GLU A 525 -12.51 -15.15 9.61
N ASP A 526 -12.08 -14.57 8.49
CA ASP A 526 -12.87 -13.60 7.73
C ASP A 526 -14.23 -14.21 7.30
N LEU A 527 -14.24 -15.42 6.72
CA LEU A 527 -15.47 -16.14 6.34
C LEU A 527 -16.38 -16.45 7.54
N ARG A 528 -15.80 -16.84 8.68
CA ARG A 528 -16.53 -17.12 9.93
C ARG A 528 -17.22 -15.88 10.46
N ILE A 529 -16.49 -14.76 10.57
CA ILE A 529 -17.03 -13.49 11.08
C ILE A 529 -18.10 -12.93 10.12
N TYR A 530 -17.88 -13.02 8.80
CA TYR A 530 -18.90 -12.67 7.81
C TYR A 530 -20.19 -13.49 7.99
N THR A 531 -20.05 -14.81 8.12
CA THR A 531 -21.20 -15.73 8.31
C THR A 531 -21.97 -15.43 9.60
N ILE A 532 -21.26 -15.15 10.71
CA ILE A 532 -21.87 -14.75 11.98
C ILE A 532 -22.67 -13.45 11.79
N TRP A 533 -22.07 -12.41 11.20
CA TRP A 533 -22.74 -11.13 10.95
C TRP A 533 -24.02 -11.29 10.10
N ARG A 534 -23.94 -11.99 8.96
CA ARG A 534 -25.14 -12.22 8.11
C ARG A 534 -26.21 -13.02 8.84
N THR A 535 -25.83 -13.97 9.69
CA THR A 535 -26.76 -14.77 10.52
C THR A 535 -27.43 -13.91 11.59
N GLU A 536 -26.67 -13.12 12.34
CA GLU A 536 -27.22 -12.16 13.33
C GLU A 536 -28.20 -11.19 12.66
N MET A 537 -27.79 -10.57 11.56
CA MET A 537 -28.59 -9.58 10.85
C MET A 537 -29.91 -10.18 10.31
N ALA A 538 -29.89 -11.44 9.86
CA ALA A 538 -31.09 -12.17 9.47
C ALA A 538 -32.01 -12.50 10.66
N GLN A 539 -31.46 -12.91 11.81
CA GLN A 539 -32.24 -13.17 13.03
C GLN A 539 -32.94 -11.92 13.56
N TYR A 540 -32.24 -10.78 13.62
CA TYR A 540 -32.81 -9.50 14.04
C TYR A 540 -33.92 -9.04 13.08
N ARG A 541 -33.70 -9.19 11.76
CA ARG A 541 -34.70 -8.90 10.72
C ARG A 541 -35.96 -9.78 10.87
N GLN A 542 -35.82 -11.06 11.23
CA GLN A 542 -36.96 -11.96 11.53
C GLN A 542 -37.72 -11.56 12.81
N GLN A 543 -37.00 -11.09 13.84
CA GLN A 543 -37.61 -10.62 15.10
C GLN A 543 -38.20 -9.20 14.99
N ALA A 544 -38.08 -8.55 13.83
CA ALA A 544 -38.41 -7.14 13.60
C ALA A 544 -37.69 -6.17 14.58
N ILE A 545 -36.49 -6.55 15.05
CA ILE A 545 -35.63 -5.73 15.90
C ILE A 545 -34.57 -5.05 15.03
N GLU A 546 -34.32 -3.77 15.29
CA GLU A 546 -33.27 -3.01 14.61
C GLU A 546 -31.88 -3.51 15.01
N TYR A 547 -31.08 -3.98 14.04
CA TYR A 547 -29.72 -4.46 14.26
C TYR A 547 -28.76 -3.27 14.38
N LYS A 548 -28.26 -3.01 15.60
CA LYS A 548 -27.39 -1.87 15.91
C LYS A 548 -25.94 -2.29 16.10
N LYS A 549 -25.04 -1.56 15.44
CA LYS A 549 -23.58 -1.62 15.56
C LYS A 549 -23.03 -0.19 15.50
N SER A 550 -21.80 0.02 15.96
CA SER A 550 -21.15 1.34 15.87
C SER A 550 -20.71 1.64 14.42
N ALA A 551 -20.39 2.91 14.13
CA ALA A 551 -19.97 3.31 12.80
C ALA A 551 -18.63 2.66 12.38
N THR A 552 -17.69 2.47 13.31
CA THR A 552 -16.46 1.68 13.08
C THR A 552 -16.76 0.22 12.79
N GLU A 553 -17.71 -0.41 13.50
CA GLU A 553 -18.06 -1.81 13.24
C GLU A 553 -18.67 -1.97 11.84
N TRP A 554 -19.55 -1.06 11.40
CA TRP A 554 -20.08 -1.07 10.03
C TRP A 554 -19.00 -0.82 8.96
N GLU A 555 -18.02 0.05 9.23
CA GLU A 555 -16.86 0.28 8.36
C GLU A 555 -16.03 -1.01 8.18
N ILE A 556 -15.71 -1.70 9.29
CA ILE A 556 -14.95 -2.96 9.29
C ILE A 556 -15.72 -4.10 8.62
N LEU A 557 -17.04 -4.19 8.84
CA LEU A 557 -17.90 -5.19 8.20
C LEU A 557 -18.02 -4.95 6.69
N GLY A 558 -18.05 -3.70 6.25
CA GLY A 558 -18.00 -3.33 4.83
C GLY A 558 -16.67 -3.74 4.18
N GLU A 559 -15.54 -3.42 4.82
CA GLU A 559 -14.21 -3.86 4.35
C GLU A 559 -14.09 -5.39 4.29
N LEU A 560 -14.63 -6.10 5.28
CA LEU A 560 -14.64 -7.57 5.33
C LEU A 560 -15.44 -8.17 4.16
N ALA A 561 -16.66 -7.68 3.94
CA ALA A 561 -17.50 -8.13 2.82
C ALA A 561 -16.83 -7.84 1.46
N GLU A 562 -16.19 -6.68 1.32
CA GLU A 562 -15.44 -6.32 0.12
C GLU A 562 -14.22 -7.22 -0.12
N ARG A 563 -13.43 -7.56 0.91
CA ARG A 563 -12.31 -8.52 0.81
C ARG A 563 -12.76 -9.91 0.36
N LEU A 564 -13.98 -10.31 0.73
CA LEU A 564 -14.61 -11.59 0.39
C LEU A 564 -15.42 -11.55 -0.93
N HIS A 565 -15.37 -10.43 -1.68
CA HIS A 565 -16.10 -10.21 -2.95
C HIS A 565 -17.64 -10.21 -2.83
N HIS A 566 -18.17 -9.94 -1.63
CA HIS A 566 -19.60 -9.75 -1.36
C HIS A 566 -19.99 -8.26 -1.46
N PHE A 567 -20.07 -7.78 -2.71
CA PHE A 567 -20.21 -6.34 -3.00
C PHE A 567 -21.52 -5.70 -2.51
N ASP A 568 -22.67 -6.38 -2.68
CA ASP A 568 -23.97 -5.83 -2.27
C ASP A 568 -24.06 -5.70 -0.74
N GLU A 569 -23.54 -6.70 -0.01
CA GLU A 569 -23.43 -6.67 1.45
C GLU A 569 -22.44 -5.61 1.95
N ALA A 570 -21.30 -5.42 1.26
CA ALA A 570 -20.35 -4.36 1.59
C ALA A 570 -21.01 -2.98 1.48
N ILE A 571 -21.80 -2.76 0.42
CA ILE A 571 -22.57 -1.53 0.22
C ILE A 571 -23.64 -1.34 1.30
N GLU A 572 -24.39 -2.40 1.69
CA GLU A 572 -25.36 -2.36 2.79
C GLU A 572 -24.68 -1.87 4.09
N ALA A 573 -23.51 -2.43 4.42
CA ALA A 573 -22.72 -2.04 5.58
C ALA A 573 -22.17 -0.59 5.48
N TYR A 574 -21.62 -0.20 4.34
CA TYR A 574 -21.12 1.17 4.13
C TYR A 574 -22.23 2.23 4.20
N GLN A 575 -23.43 1.93 3.69
CA GLN A 575 -24.59 2.82 3.83
C GLN A 575 -25.04 2.96 5.28
N HIS A 576 -25.04 1.87 6.07
CA HIS A 576 -25.29 1.94 7.51
C HIS A 576 -24.23 2.72 8.28
N CYS A 577 -22.94 2.60 7.91
CA CYS A 577 -21.87 3.44 8.46
C CYS A 577 -22.14 4.94 8.20
N MET A 578 -22.38 5.29 6.92
CA MET A 578 -22.64 6.65 6.45
C MET A 578 -23.89 7.29 7.07
N ALA A 579 -24.90 6.49 7.43
CA ALA A 579 -26.11 6.96 8.11
C ALA A 579 -25.88 7.33 9.59
N ILE A 580 -24.78 6.88 10.20
CA ILE A 580 -24.40 7.23 11.58
C ILE A 580 -23.43 8.42 11.59
N ARG A 581 -22.42 8.40 10.71
CA ARG A 581 -21.49 9.52 10.49
C ARG A 581 -20.81 9.42 9.13
N PHE A 582 -20.25 10.53 8.65
CA PHE A 582 -19.38 10.49 7.48
C PHE A 582 -18.11 9.64 7.71
N SER A 583 -17.85 8.69 6.82
CA SER A 583 -16.55 8.01 6.67
C SER A 583 -16.04 8.13 5.24
N PRO A 584 -14.78 8.58 5.02
CA PRO A 584 -14.17 8.59 3.68
C PRO A 584 -14.06 7.19 3.09
N LYS A 585 -13.78 6.16 3.91
CA LYS A 585 -13.74 4.76 3.49
C LYS A 585 -15.09 4.27 2.97
N ALA A 586 -16.13 4.45 3.77
CA ALA A 586 -17.48 4.03 3.39
C ALA A 586 -17.97 4.80 2.15
N MET A 587 -17.69 6.10 2.05
CA MET A 587 -17.99 6.91 0.86
C MET A 587 -17.24 6.41 -0.39
N ARG A 588 -15.97 6.00 -0.27
CA ARG A 588 -15.20 5.40 -1.37
C ARG A 588 -15.71 4.00 -1.75
N GLY A 589 -16.20 3.21 -0.80
CA GLY A 589 -16.90 1.95 -1.06
C GLY A 589 -18.20 2.17 -1.84
N VAL A 590 -19.03 3.12 -1.40
CA VAL A 590 -20.29 3.49 -2.09
C VAL A 590 -20.01 4.14 -3.46
N LEU A 591 -18.89 4.83 -3.66
CA LEU A 591 -18.50 5.37 -4.97
C LEU A 591 -18.40 4.26 -6.05
N LYS A 592 -17.95 3.05 -5.68
CA LYS A 592 -17.89 1.89 -6.60
C LYS A 592 -19.28 1.44 -7.07
N LEU A 593 -20.32 1.61 -6.25
CA LEU A 593 -21.71 1.38 -6.66
C LEU A 593 -22.17 2.41 -7.70
N TYR A 594 -21.80 3.68 -7.52
CA TYR A 594 -22.16 4.71 -8.49
C TYR A 594 -21.40 4.53 -9.81
N GLU A 595 -20.14 4.09 -9.76
CA GLU A 595 -19.37 3.72 -10.94
C GLU A 595 -19.99 2.52 -11.68
N SER A 596 -20.35 1.43 -10.99
CA SER A 596 -20.97 0.25 -11.63
C SER A 596 -22.37 0.51 -12.19
N LYS A 597 -23.10 1.51 -11.66
CA LYS A 597 -24.40 1.97 -12.17
C LYS A 597 -24.31 3.11 -13.18
N HIS A 598 -23.10 3.61 -13.48
CA HIS A 598 -22.85 4.82 -14.28
C HIS A 598 -23.65 6.06 -13.79
N ASP A 599 -23.89 6.17 -12.48
CA ASP A 599 -24.57 7.32 -11.88
C ASP A 599 -23.61 8.49 -11.66
N THR A 600 -23.44 9.30 -12.72
CA THR A 600 -22.62 10.52 -12.71
C THR A 600 -22.94 11.50 -11.57
N ARG A 601 -24.20 11.59 -11.14
CA ARG A 601 -24.60 12.50 -10.06
C ARG A 601 -24.19 11.94 -8.70
N GLY A 602 -24.39 10.65 -8.48
CA GLY A 602 -23.88 9.93 -7.32
C GLY A 602 -22.35 10.01 -7.23
N MET A 603 -21.64 9.75 -8.33
CA MET A 603 -20.18 9.83 -8.41
C MET A 603 -19.65 11.23 -8.07
N LEU A 604 -20.20 12.29 -8.69
CA LEU A 604 -19.80 13.67 -8.38
C LEU A 604 -20.18 14.08 -6.94
N GLY A 605 -21.34 13.67 -6.44
CA GLY A 605 -21.77 13.94 -5.06
C GLY A 605 -20.89 13.26 -4.01
N ALA A 606 -20.37 12.06 -4.30
CA ALA A 606 -19.39 11.37 -3.47
C ALA A 606 -18.00 12.05 -3.55
N LEU A 607 -17.56 12.37 -4.77
CA LEU A 607 -16.27 13.03 -5.03
C LEU A 607 -16.15 14.38 -4.32
N ILE A 608 -17.17 15.25 -4.40
CA ILE A 608 -17.18 16.55 -3.72
C ILE A 608 -16.95 16.38 -2.20
N ARG A 609 -17.60 15.38 -1.58
CA ARG A 609 -17.47 15.10 -0.14
C ARG A 609 -16.09 14.53 0.22
N LEU A 610 -15.52 13.67 -0.62
CA LEU A 610 -14.16 13.15 -0.44
C LEU A 610 -13.11 14.27 -0.54
N ILE A 611 -13.23 15.17 -1.52
CA ILE A 611 -12.36 16.35 -1.66
C ILE A 611 -12.50 17.28 -0.44
N ALA A 612 -13.74 17.57 0.00
CA ALA A 612 -13.99 18.40 1.17
C ALA A 612 -13.36 17.80 2.44
N TRP A 613 -13.52 16.50 2.65
CA TRP A 613 -12.94 15.79 3.79
C TRP A 613 -11.40 15.80 3.74
N GLN A 614 -10.78 15.59 2.57
CA GLN A 614 -9.32 15.67 2.43
C GLN A 614 -8.79 17.09 2.70
N TYR A 615 -9.46 18.11 2.18
CA TYR A 615 -9.06 19.51 2.36
C TYR A 615 -9.17 19.97 3.81
N ARG A 616 -10.22 19.52 4.54
CA ARG A 616 -10.32 19.68 6.01
C ARG A 616 -9.08 19.18 6.73
N TRP A 617 -8.51 18.05 6.30
CA TRP A 617 -7.28 17.47 6.83
C TRP A 617 -6.02 17.90 6.05
N TYR A 618 -6.00 19.16 5.61
CA TYR A 618 -4.85 19.84 5.01
C TYR A 618 -4.32 19.24 3.70
N SER A 619 -5.14 18.43 3.00
CA SER A 619 -4.76 17.77 1.76
C SER A 619 -5.50 18.38 0.57
N GLU A 620 -4.79 19.17 -0.24
CA GLU A 620 -5.28 19.64 -1.54
C GLU A 620 -5.20 18.53 -2.60
N PHE A 621 -4.35 17.52 -2.40
CA PHE A 621 -3.92 16.59 -3.44
C PHE A 621 -4.23 15.12 -3.13
N SER A 622 -5.02 14.50 -4.00
CA SER A 622 -5.17 13.05 -4.11
C SER A 622 -5.10 12.62 -5.59
N PRO A 623 -4.11 11.79 -5.97
CA PRO A 623 -3.99 11.27 -7.32
C PRO A 623 -5.22 10.47 -7.78
N GLU A 624 -5.85 9.72 -6.89
CA GLU A 624 -7.02 8.89 -7.22
C GLU A 624 -8.28 9.76 -7.44
N LEU A 625 -8.51 10.79 -6.62
CA LEU A 625 -9.62 11.73 -6.85
C LEU A 625 -9.41 12.56 -8.13
N LEU A 626 -8.16 12.91 -8.45
CA LEU A 626 -7.81 13.55 -9.72
C LEU A 626 -7.98 12.62 -10.93
N TYR A 627 -7.68 11.33 -10.78
CA TYR A 627 -7.96 10.34 -11.83
C TYR A 627 -9.47 10.18 -12.06
N LEU A 628 -10.26 10.08 -10.98
CA LEU A 628 -11.71 9.95 -11.04
C LEU A 628 -12.40 11.16 -11.70
N ILE A 629 -11.99 12.39 -11.35
CA ILE A 629 -12.57 13.58 -11.98
C ILE A 629 -12.15 13.72 -13.45
N ARG A 630 -10.91 13.33 -13.79
CA ARG A 630 -10.44 13.28 -15.18
C ARG A 630 -11.29 12.31 -15.99
N LYS A 631 -11.46 11.07 -15.51
CA LYS A 631 -12.30 10.05 -16.15
C LYS A 631 -13.74 10.56 -16.36
N LEU A 632 -14.36 11.18 -15.35
CA LEU A 632 -15.69 11.77 -15.48
C LEU A 632 -15.76 12.92 -16.51
N ILE A 633 -14.71 13.73 -16.65
CA ILE A 633 -14.62 14.77 -17.68
C ILE A 633 -14.43 14.17 -19.08
N GLU A 634 -13.69 13.07 -19.19
CA GLU A 634 -13.45 12.34 -20.43
C GLU A 634 -14.72 11.62 -20.93
N ASP A 635 -15.48 11.02 -20.01
CA ASP A 635 -16.73 10.30 -20.32
C ASP A 635 -17.90 11.26 -20.62
N GLU A 636 -18.03 12.37 -19.89
CA GLU A 636 -19.26 13.21 -19.88
C GLU A 636 -19.07 14.67 -20.31
N GLY A 637 -17.83 15.13 -20.46
CA GLY A 637 -17.46 16.49 -20.85
C GLY A 637 -17.46 17.50 -19.68
N ALA A 638 -16.45 18.39 -19.69
CA ALA A 638 -16.22 19.35 -18.60
C ALA A 638 -17.42 20.27 -18.29
N VAL A 639 -18.15 20.74 -19.31
CA VAL A 639 -19.34 21.60 -19.14
C VAL A 639 -20.44 20.89 -18.35
N LYS A 640 -20.71 19.61 -18.65
CA LYS A 640 -21.75 18.82 -17.97
C LYS A 640 -21.35 18.56 -16.52
N VAL A 641 -20.09 18.13 -16.28
CA VAL A 641 -19.53 17.95 -14.94
C VAL A 641 -19.65 19.25 -14.13
N ARG A 642 -19.21 20.39 -14.67
CA ARG A 642 -19.28 21.70 -14.01
C ARG A 642 -20.71 22.11 -13.70
N SER A 643 -21.65 21.91 -14.63
CA SER A 643 -23.07 22.21 -14.43
C SER A 643 -23.71 21.33 -13.37
N ILE A 644 -23.31 20.06 -13.24
CA ILE A 644 -23.81 19.17 -12.18
C ILE A 644 -23.28 19.61 -10.82
N VAL A 645 -21.97 19.91 -10.71
CA VAL A 645 -21.35 20.44 -9.47
C VAL A 645 -22.07 21.71 -9.01
N GLN A 646 -22.29 22.67 -9.92
CA GLN A 646 -23.00 23.94 -9.62
C GLN A 646 -24.50 23.76 -9.32
N ALA A 647 -25.12 22.66 -9.74
CA ALA A 647 -26.51 22.35 -9.42
C ALA A 647 -26.69 21.62 -8.08
N THR A 648 -25.60 21.31 -7.35
CA THR A 648 -25.70 20.75 -6.00
C THR A 648 -25.92 21.83 -4.95
N ASN A 649 -26.78 21.55 -3.96
CA ASN A 649 -27.13 22.49 -2.87
C ASN A 649 -26.05 22.55 -1.76
N LEU A 650 -24.76 22.45 -2.12
CA LEU A 650 -23.64 22.48 -1.18
C LEU A 650 -23.01 23.89 -1.09
N PRO A 651 -22.27 24.23 -0.02
CA PRO A 651 -21.64 25.54 0.12
C PRO A 651 -20.68 25.87 -1.02
N GLN A 652 -20.76 27.09 -1.58
CA GLN A 652 -19.90 27.51 -2.70
C GLN A 652 -18.39 27.26 -2.49
N PRO A 653 -17.79 27.51 -1.31
CA PRO A 653 -16.35 27.26 -1.12
C PRO A 653 -15.97 25.78 -1.28
N VAL A 654 -16.88 24.85 -0.96
CA VAL A 654 -16.69 23.40 -1.17
C VAL A 654 -16.74 23.05 -2.66
N LEU A 655 -17.64 23.69 -3.42
CA LEU A 655 -17.72 23.53 -4.88
C LEU A 655 -16.47 24.08 -5.57
N ASP A 656 -15.93 25.18 -5.06
CA ASP A 656 -14.70 25.79 -5.57
C ASP A 656 -13.48 24.88 -5.42
N LEU A 657 -13.41 24.02 -4.38
CA LEU A 657 -12.38 22.98 -4.26
C LEU A 657 -12.47 21.96 -5.42
N THR A 658 -13.69 21.53 -5.75
CA THR A 658 -13.91 20.59 -6.88
C THR A 658 -13.63 21.27 -8.23
N HIS A 659 -13.94 22.56 -8.36
CA HIS A 659 -13.59 23.34 -9.55
C HIS A 659 -12.07 23.51 -9.75
N GLN A 660 -11.25 23.52 -8.69
CA GLN A 660 -9.78 23.53 -8.83
C GLN A 660 -9.27 22.25 -9.50
N TYR A 661 -9.84 21.10 -9.16
CA TYR A 661 -9.54 19.83 -9.82
C TYR A 661 -9.94 19.86 -11.31
N CYS A 662 -11.13 20.37 -11.65
CA CYS A 662 -11.52 20.56 -13.06
C CYS A 662 -10.57 21.53 -13.80
N GLN A 663 -10.16 22.62 -13.15
CA GLN A 663 -9.24 23.60 -13.73
C GLN A 663 -7.85 23.00 -13.99
N LEU A 664 -7.40 22.07 -13.16
CA LEU A 664 -6.15 21.34 -13.37
C LEU A 664 -6.23 20.46 -14.63
N CYS A 665 -7.31 19.70 -14.81
CA CYS A 665 -7.56 18.92 -16.03
C CYS A 665 -7.58 19.80 -17.30
N ALA A 666 -8.25 20.96 -17.24
CA ALA A 666 -8.26 21.94 -18.33
C ALA A 666 -6.87 22.55 -18.61
N THR A 667 -6.08 22.82 -17.57
CA THR A 667 -4.70 23.32 -17.70
C THR A 667 -3.79 22.32 -18.40
N PHE A 668 -3.98 21.02 -18.12
CA PHE A 668 -3.28 19.92 -18.76
C PHE A 668 -3.83 19.52 -20.14
N ARG A 669 -4.96 20.10 -20.55
CA ARG A 669 -5.72 19.76 -21.76
C ARG A 669 -6.05 18.27 -21.83
N SER A 670 -6.59 17.72 -20.74
CA SER A 670 -7.15 16.36 -20.72
C SER A 670 -8.28 16.23 -21.74
N SER A 671 -8.54 15.02 -22.26
CA SER A 671 -9.62 14.81 -23.22
C SER A 671 -10.97 15.25 -22.64
N GLY A 672 -11.84 15.84 -23.47
CA GLY A 672 -13.14 16.37 -23.00
C GLY A 672 -13.09 17.67 -22.18
N SER A 673 -11.92 18.29 -21.99
CA SER A 673 -11.75 19.54 -21.22
C SER A 673 -11.86 20.84 -22.03
N ASP A 674 -12.08 20.78 -23.34
CA ASP A 674 -12.13 21.95 -24.25
C ASP A 674 -13.42 22.81 -24.16
N GLY A 675 -14.22 22.69 -23.09
CA GLY A 675 -15.56 23.31 -22.95
C GLY A 675 -15.83 24.02 -21.63
#